data_AF-A0A970L2X6-F1
#
_entry.id   AF-A0A970L2X6-F1
#
_cell.length_a   1.000
_cell.length_b   1.000
_cell.length_c   1.000
_cell.angle_alpha   90.00
_cell.angle_beta   90.00
_cell.angle_gamma   90.00
#
_symmetry.space_group_name_H-M   'P 1'
#
loop_
_entity.id
_entity.type
_entity.pdbx_description
1 polymer ?
#
loop_
_entity_poly.entity_id
_entity_poly.type
_entity_poly.pdbx_seq_one_letter_code
_entity_poly.pdbx_strand_id
1 'polypeptide(L)'
;MHLFRRPQVLFILSFCLCFGTARSLWAAEGVSSAWYQDPVTVEAYVRLPPEEEVHTLEALWLAGLGTSPDGPPGTLGLVWSQRGGLLPVWALQLQSDLGLLPADVRAETGTGVLRGSAVFPLPGVGKPRWGHVYHTVLSYDPATGALSLWVHDATAGETVISAEYTVGTLGGPFYAGAGSRRGGTYAAVDTITVAPGYVPRGMTWRIGELSGESAGVVALSRIDRGLSGPVGIYIDLKNPVQGTIRVTAQARGRVRELAHIVAPAGSVTVPIPESELVPGSLEFLLEYRDADGTIRFAERRHLYVGYLKAAFEPTIFDRETERVLSGVTLETDGPLTTGLRIDAELTRMIWDPAQRTYVEEAWGTIAALDAYLETEGEPVYVPLSLPVPDSEPALWSVRFSVAADVDVALGTSGTARMFTTYEPAHGFDEGPFTLVVLPDTQYQTHASPQGGNPEILTRMIHWIAENAAAERIGLVVHVGDVTDHNLPTQWEAAQNSLYLLEGLVPYTLTVGNHDIGFGGNAANRDTLLNAYFPVARYAARPWFGGTFEEGRLENNYQTFRLGGERYLVLSLEFLPRDEVLEWANGVVAAHPDHKVIVVTHTYTSVSGSQRSVYGERYAIVDSRETTVNTGVDVWNKLIRRHPNIFMVLSGHVTPDGTVPRQVKVGDHGTRVYEMLFNFQHRPRGGDGWLALLRFTPGSQLVAVELFSPYLDAYRQDLGGAFGVPFCIDLESVYYVPVNEACPALTTRDAVRTAW
;
A
#
# COMPACT_ATOMS: atom_id res chain seq x y z
N MET A 1 69.22 28.11 29.47
CA MET A 1 69.33 28.88 30.74
C MET A 1 68.22 28.36 31.66
N HIS A 2 68.54 27.33 32.44
CA HIS A 2 68.38 27.22 33.91
C HIS A 2 66.93 27.31 34.43
N LEU A 3 66.31 26.21 34.89
CA LEU A 3 66.43 25.53 36.19
C LEU A 3 65.96 26.34 37.42
N PHE A 4 65.30 25.61 38.33
CA PHE A 4 64.88 25.88 39.73
C PHE A 4 63.36 26.14 39.91
N ARG A 5 62.62 25.53 40.85
CA ARG A 5 62.93 24.65 42.00
C ARG A 5 61.62 24.02 42.54
N ARG A 6 61.70 22.81 43.12
CA ARG A 6 60.68 22.20 44.03
C ARG A 6 60.70 22.88 45.43
N PRO A 7 59.73 22.58 46.32
CA PRO A 7 59.88 21.50 47.33
C PRO A 7 58.59 20.63 47.51
N GLN A 8 58.63 19.29 47.54
CA GLN A 8 58.82 18.37 48.69
C GLN A 8 57.86 18.56 49.89
N VAL A 9 56.96 17.59 50.14
CA VAL A 9 56.83 16.86 51.42
C VAL A 9 56.31 15.43 51.15
N LEU A 10 56.96 14.47 51.83
CA LEU A 10 56.80 13.02 51.87
C LEU A 10 55.87 12.64 53.03
N PHE A 11 54.94 11.69 52.88
CA PHE A 11 54.53 10.85 54.00
C PHE A 11 54.19 9.42 53.57
N ILE A 12 54.65 8.50 54.42
CA ILE A 12 54.89 7.07 54.24
C ILE A 12 53.62 6.24 54.51
N LEU A 13 53.46 5.14 53.75
CA LEU A 13 52.53 4.04 54.03
C LEU A 13 52.98 3.20 55.23
N SER A 14 52.05 2.81 56.11
CA SER A 14 51.98 1.44 56.66
C SER A 14 50.64 1.13 57.33
N PHE A 15 50.24 -0.12 57.14
CA PHE A 15 48.98 -0.82 57.44
C PHE A 15 48.60 -0.92 58.93
N CYS A 16 47.29 -1.00 59.19
CA CYS A 16 46.73 -1.90 60.20
C CYS A 16 45.34 -2.40 59.74
N LEU A 17 45.24 -3.72 59.54
CA LEU A 17 43.98 -4.45 59.44
C LEU A 17 43.29 -4.48 60.81
N CYS A 18 42.00 -4.13 60.86
CA CYS A 18 41.09 -4.58 61.90
C CYS A 18 39.88 -5.24 61.22
N PHE A 19 39.73 -6.54 61.48
CA PHE A 19 38.55 -7.34 61.15
C PHE A 19 37.32 -6.75 61.87
N GLY A 20 36.41 -6.16 61.10
CA GLY A 20 35.04 -5.87 61.51
C GLY A 20 34.11 -6.85 60.81
N THR A 21 33.32 -7.57 61.60
CA THR A 21 32.29 -8.53 61.17
C THR A 21 31.44 -7.98 60.01
N ALA A 22 31.44 -8.68 58.88
CA ALA A 22 30.61 -8.34 57.72
C ALA A 22 29.13 -8.31 58.10
N ARG A 23 28.54 -7.11 58.22
CA ARG A 23 27.09 -6.93 58.12
C ARG A 23 26.66 -7.31 56.71
N SER A 24 25.56 -8.06 56.61
CA SER A 24 24.92 -8.51 55.37
C SER A 24 24.75 -7.36 54.37
N LEU A 25 25.17 -7.60 53.12
CA LEU A 25 25.24 -6.63 52.02
C LEU A 25 24.00 -6.67 51.10
N TRP A 26 22.83 -6.97 51.65
CA TRP A 26 21.57 -7.10 50.91
C TRP A 26 20.59 -6.03 51.39
N ALA A 27 20.03 -5.27 50.47
CA ALA A 27 18.84 -4.46 50.69
C ALA A 27 18.01 -4.56 49.41
N ALA A 28 16.83 -5.16 49.50
CA ALA A 28 15.80 -5.01 48.48
C ALA A 28 14.91 -3.83 48.91
N GLU A 29 14.69 -2.86 48.03
CA GLU A 29 13.84 -1.71 48.32
C GLU A 29 12.40 -2.04 47.91
N GLY A 30 11.46 -1.92 48.85
CA GLY A 30 10.06 -2.29 48.63
C GLY A 30 9.77 -3.76 48.89
N VAL A 31 10.23 -4.33 50.01
CA VAL A 31 9.79 -5.66 50.49
C VAL A 31 8.61 -5.49 51.43
N SER A 32 7.59 -6.32 51.29
CA SER A 32 6.49 -6.40 52.25
C SER A 32 6.96 -7.09 53.54
N SER A 33 6.68 -6.48 54.69
CA SER A 33 6.89 -7.14 56.00
C SER A 33 5.82 -8.19 56.32
N ALA A 34 4.74 -8.25 55.53
CA ALA A 34 3.71 -9.27 55.62
C ALA A 34 4.20 -10.57 54.95
N TRP A 35 3.87 -11.69 55.58
CA TRP A 35 4.12 -13.02 55.05
C TRP A 35 2.86 -13.59 54.40
N TYR A 36 3.04 -14.47 53.43
CA TYR A 36 1.98 -15.10 52.64
C TYR A 36 2.20 -16.62 52.57
N GLN A 37 1.12 -17.37 52.47
CA GLN A 37 1.10 -18.83 52.25
C GLN A 37 0.04 -19.28 51.23
N ASP A 38 -0.87 -18.37 50.88
CA ASP A 38 -1.92 -18.55 49.88
C ASP A 38 -1.49 -17.89 48.55
N PRO A 39 -2.26 -18.09 47.45
CA PRO A 39 -1.97 -17.41 46.19
C PRO A 39 -1.81 -15.90 46.36
N VAL A 40 -0.78 -15.35 45.71
CA VAL A 40 -0.42 -13.94 45.82
C VAL A 40 -0.17 -13.32 44.46
N THR A 41 -0.44 -12.02 44.34
CA THR A 41 -0.04 -11.19 43.22
C THR A 41 0.81 -10.03 43.70
N VAL A 42 2.01 -9.92 43.15
CA VAL A 42 2.95 -8.82 43.37
C VAL A 42 2.90 -7.90 42.16
N GLU A 43 2.51 -6.65 42.40
CA GLU A 43 2.48 -5.59 41.40
C GLU A 43 3.50 -4.53 41.77
N ALA A 44 4.39 -4.17 40.85
CA ALA A 44 5.48 -3.25 41.11
C ALA A 44 5.69 -2.27 39.96
N TYR A 45 5.91 -1.00 40.32
CA TYR A 45 6.37 0.03 39.39
C TYR A 45 7.85 0.29 39.66
N VAL A 46 8.69 -0.09 38.70
CA VAL A 46 10.15 -0.01 38.83
C VAL A 46 10.68 0.98 37.81
N ARG A 47 11.23 2.08 38.32
CA ARG A 47 11.86 3.15 37.53
C ARG A 47 13.34 2.84 37.35
N LEU A 48 13.74 2.66 36.10
CA LEU A 48 15.14 2.38 35.78
C LEU A 48 15.95 3.67 35.80
N PRO A 49 17.21 3.62 36.23
CA PRO A 49 18.10 4.76 36.12
C PRO A 49 18.41 5.08 34.66
N PRO A 50 18.83 6.32 34.33
CA PRO A 50 19.36 6.69 33.02
C PRO A 50 20.56 5.84 32.63
N GLU A 51 20.80 5.66 31.33
CA GLU A 51 21.87 4.77 30.82
C GLU A 51 23.27 5.12 31.36
N GLU A 52 23.53 6.40 31.59
CA GLU A 52 24.81 6.93 32.10
C GLU A 52 25.13 6.47 33.54
N GLU A 53 24.13 6.00 34.28
CA GLU A 53 24.27 5.62 35.68
C GLU A 53 24.30 4.10 35.90
N VAL A 54 24.14 3.31 34.84
CA VAL A 54 23.91 1.85 34.89
C VAL A 54 25.19 1.02 35.06
N HIS A 55 26.37 1.62 34.91
CA HIS A 55 27.66 0.92 34.80
C HIS A 55 28.03 0.01 35.99
N THR A 56 27.34 0.14 37.13
CA THR A 56 27.53 -0.67 38.35
C THR A 56 26.39 -1.67 38.61
N LEU A 57 25.34 -1.68 37.79
CA LEU A 57 24.15 -2.51 37.99
C LEU A 57 24.37 -3.94 37.44
N GLU A 58 24.29 -4.93 38.32
CA GLU A 58 24.45 -6.35 37.96
C GLU A 58 23.11 -7.06 37.73
N ALA A 59 22.08 -6.70 38.51
CA ALA A 59 20.72 -7.20 38.36
C ALA A 59 19.68 -6.26 38.95
N LEU A 60 18.45 -6.45 38.48
CA LEU A 60 17.25 -5.75 38.88
C LEU A 60 16.08 -6.72 38.98
N TRP A 61 15.53 -6.89 40.18
CA TRP A 61 14.29 -7.61 40.40
C TRP A 61 13.12 -6.69 40.11
N LEU A 62 12.29 -7.09 39.15
CA LEU A 62 11.06 -6.38 38.82
C LEU A 62 9.94 -6.74 39.80
N ALA A 63 9.85 -8.00 40.17
CA ALA A 63 8.96 -8.54 41.19
C ALA A 63 9.44 -9.94 41.60
N GLY A 64 9.09 -10.39 42.80
CA GLY A 64 9.37 -11.76 43.22
C GLY A 64 9.05 -12.05 44.68
N LEU A 65 9.42 -13.26 45.09
CA LEU A 65 9.16 -13.84 46.41
C LEU A 65 10.48 -14.27 47.08
N GLY A 66 10.57 -14.09 48.39
CA GLY A 66 11.69 -14.51 49.23
C GLY A 66 11.23 -15.17 50.54
N THR A 67 12.15 -15.80 51.26
CA THR A 67 11.87 -16.47 52.55
C THR A 67 12.12 -15.57 53.78
N SER A 68 12.56 -14.33 53.56
CA SER A 68 12.83 -13.35 54.61
C SER A 68 12.39 -11.95 54.16
N PRO A 69 11.82 -11.12 55.05
CA PRO A 69 11.42 -9.75 54.73
C PRO A 69 12.62 -8.83 54.46
N ASP A 70 13.82 -9.20 54.91
CA ASP A 70 15.05 -8.42 54.75
C ASP A 70 15.98 -8.98 53.65
N GLY A 71 15.54 -10.05 52.96
CA GLY A 71 16.30 -10.75 51.93
C GLY A 71 15.87 -10.36 50.51
N PRO A 72 16.69 -10.67 49.49
CA PRO A 72 16.26 -10.53 48.10
C PRO A 72 15.10 -11.48 47.80
N PRO A 73 14.22 -11.15 46.84
CA PRO A 73 13.18 -12.05 46.34
C PRO A 73 13.80 -13.16 45.45
N GLY A 74 14.68 -13.95 46.06
CA GLY A 74 15.49 -14.98 45.41
C GLY A 74 14.81 -16.34 45.29
N THR A 75 13.73 -16.57 46.03
CA THR A 75 12.96 -17.82 46.00
C THR A 75 12.25 -18.02 44.68
N LEU A 76 11.62 -16.96 44.17
CA LEU A 76 11.11 -16.90 42.81
C LEU A 76 11.08 -15.44 42.37
N GLY A 77 12.01 -15.05 41.50
CA GLY A 77 12.17 -13.66 41.07
C GLY A 77 12.12 -13.50 39.56
N LEU A 78 11.43 -12.45 39.09
CA LEU A 78 11.54 -11.94 37.74
C LEU A 78 12.61 -10.85 37.73
N VAL A 79 13.71 -11.11 37.04
CA VAL A 79 14.95 -10.33 37.16
C VAL A 79 15.55 -10.01 35.80
N TRP A 80 15.87 -8.73 35.56
CA TRP A 80 16.84 -8.37 34.53
C TRP A 80 18.24 -8.55 35.11
N SER A 81 19.09 -9.35 34.48
CA SER A 81 20.48 -9.50 34.91
C SER A 81 21.43 -9.70 33.73
N GLN A 82 22.69 -9.38 33.98
CA GLN A 82 23.77 -9.58 33.03
C GLN A 82 24.16 -11.07 32.90
N ARG A 83 24.33 -11.56 31.67
CA ARG A 83 24.72 -12.94 31.33
C ARG A 83 25.94 -12.94 30.40
N GLY A 84 26.83 -13.92 30.58
CA GLY A 84 27.98 -14.15 29.69
C GLY A 84 29.34 -13.76 30.29
N GLY A 85 30.41 -14.06 29.55
CA GLY A 85 31.81 -13.84 29.96
C GLY A 85 32.33 -12.43 29.66
N LEU A 86 33.34 -12.31 28.80
CA LEU A 86 34.06 -11.03 28.55
C LEU A 86 33.19 -9.84 28.12
N LEU A 87 31.98 -10.07 27.60
CA LEU A 87 31.01 -9.04 27.20
C LEU A 87 29.61 -9.44 27.69
N PRO A 88 29.19 -9.04 28.91
CA PRO A 88 27.90 -9.40 29.44
C PRO A 88 26.74 -8.74 28.67
N VAL A 89 25.68 -9.50 28.41
CA VAL A 89 24.43 -9.01 27.81
C VAL A 89 23.30 -9.08 28.83
N TRP A 90 22.41 -8.09 28.79
CA TRP A 90 21.22 -8.07 29.64
C TRP A 90 20.15 -9.02 29.10
N ALA A 91 19.55 -9.79 30.01
CA ALA A 91 18.40 -10.63 29.70
C ALA A 91 17.37 -10.57 30.84
N LEU A 92 16.08 -10.62 30.50
CA LEU A 92 15.00 -10.83 31.46
C LEU A 92 14.87 -12.32 31.74
N GLN A 93 14.85 -12.71 33.02
CA GLN A 93 14.93 -14.11 33.43
C GLN A 93 14.05 -14.38 34.65
N LEU A 94 13.55 -15.61 34.77
CA LEU A 94 13.12 -16.14 36.06
C LEU A 94 14.33 -16.69 36.82
N GLN A 95 14.39 -16.46 38.12
CA GLN A 95 15.46 -16.92 38.99
C GLN A 95 14.89 -17.55 40.26
N SER A 96 15.48 -18.67 40.70
CA SER A 96 15.09 -19.34 41.96
C SER A 96 16.30 -19.94 42.67
N ASP A 97 16.49 -19.62 43.95
CA ASP A 97 17.49 -20.21 44.85
C ASP A 97 17.06 -21.55 45.47
N LEU A 98 15.76 -21.87 45.46
CA LEU A 98 15.20 -23.17 45.83
C LEU A 98 14.97 -24.10 44.64
N GLY A 99 15.31 -23.66 43.43
CA GLY A 99 15.15 -24.46 42.21
C GLY A 99 13.69 -24.66 41.79
N LEU A 100 12.81 -23.68 42.07
CA LEU A 100 11.40 -23.71 41.69
C LEU A 100 11.18 -23.56 40.17
N LEU A 101 12.20 -23.34 39.36
CA LEU A 101 12.00 -23.10 37.91
C LEU A 101 11.36 -24.30 37.19
N PRO A 102 10.73 -24.09 36.01
CA PRO A 102 10.06 -25.17 35.28
C PRO A 102 11.01 -26.35 35.01
N ALA A 103 10.53 -27.58 35.27
CA ALA A 103 11.36 -28.79 35.29
C ALA A 103 11.90 -29.23 33.92
N ASP A 104 11.32 -28.72 32.83
CA ASP A 104 11.65 -28.97 31.43
C ASP A 104 12.73 -28.02 30.89
N VAL A 105 13.19 -27.07 31.70
CA VAL A 105 14.23 -26.10 31.34
C VAL A 105 15.60 -26.60 31.78
N ARG A 106 16.60 -26.55 30.89
CA ARG A 106 18.02 -26.68 31.28
C ARG A 106 18.42 -25.47 32.13
N ALA A 107 18.25 -25.57 33.45
CA ALA A 107 18.78 -24.59 34.38
C ALA A 107 20.30 -24.48 34.20
N GLU A 108 20.80 -23.29 33.86
CA GLU A 108 22.24 -23.04 33.81
C GLU A 108 22.77 -22.84 35.23
N THR A 109 23.69 -23.70 35.67
CA THR A 109 24.41 -23.48 36.92
C THR A 109 25.47 -22.40 36.73
N GLY A 110 25.08 -21.17 37.03
CA GLY A 110 25.97 -20.09 37.46
C GLY A 110 26.48 -19.13 36.39
N THR A 111 25.84 -17.95 36.33
CA THR A 111 26.51 -16.62 36.39
C THR A 111 25.59 -15.52 37.00
N GLY A 112 24.46 -15.88 37.63
CA GLY A 112 23.49 -14.92 38.19
C GLY A 112 23.90 -14.28 39.53
N VAL A 113 23.24 -13.17 39.90
CA VAL A 113 23.57 -12.32 41.06
C VAL A 113 23.42 -13.03 42.42
N LEU A 114 22.67 -14.14 42.49
CA LEU A 114 22.69 -15.09 43.60
C LEU A 114 23.44 -16.36 43.17
N ARG A 115 24.65 -16.57 43.72
CA ARG A 115 25.44 -17.79 43.46
C ARG A 115 24.65 -19.02 43.92
N GLY A 116 24.43 -19.97 43.00
CA GLY A 116 23.73 -21.23 43.28
C GLY A 116 22.26 -21.25 42.87
N SER A 117 21.68 -20.11 42.46
CA SER A 117 20.31 -20.09 41.91
C SER A 117 20.23 -20.69 40.51
N ALA A 118 19.11 -21.35 40.23
CA ALA A 118 18.70 -21.70 38.88
C ALA A 118 18.17 -20.44 38.16
N VAL A 119 18.41 -20.32 36.86
CA VAL A 119 17.90 -19.23 36.00
C VAL A 119 17.25 -19.78 34.73
N PHE A 120 16.18 -19.12 34.28
CA PHE A 120 15.47 -19.38 33.03
C PHE A 120 15.31 -18.07 32.25
N PRO A 121 16.10 -17.86 31.18
CA PRO A 121 15.96 -16.69 30.32
C PRO A 121 14.62 -16.70 29.58
N LEU A 122 13.88 -15.60 29.65
CA LEU A 122 12.63 -15.44 28.91
C LEU A 122 12.96 -15.18 27.43
N PRO A 123 12.50 -16.02 26.49
CA PRO A 123 12.84 -15.87 25.07
C PRO A 123 12.40 -14.52 24.50
N GLY A 124 13.22 -13.92 23.63
CA GLY A 124 12.86 -12.72 22.88
C GLY A 124 12.94 -11.39 23.66
N VAL A 125 13.25 -11.41 24.96
CA VAL A 125 13.39 -10.19 25.77
C VAL A 125 14.86 -9.88 26.05
N GLY A 126 15.34 -8.77 25.48
CA GLY A 126 16.73 -8.33 25.60
C GLY A 126 16.98 -7.33 26.73
N LYS A 127 17.89 -6.40 26.47
CA LYS A 127 18.26 -5.29 27.37
C LYS A 127 17.04 -4.38 27.63
N PRO A 128 16.81 -3.93 28.88
CA PRO A 128 15.75 -2.96 29.15
C PRO A 128 16.10 -1.58 28.58
N ARG A 129 15.08 -0.76 28.31
CA ARG A 129 15.23 0.67 28.03
C ARG A 129 15.48 1.42 29.34
N TRP A 130 16.67 2.01 29.46
CA TRP A 130 17.06 2.79 30.64
C TRP A 130 16.27 4.09 30.74
N GLY A 131 16.07 4.59 31.97
CA GLY A 131 15.22 5.75 32.25
C GLY A 131 13.71 5.52 32.20
N HIS A 132 13.26 4.34 31.73
CA HIS A 132 11.84 4.00 31.65
C HIS A 132 11.28 3.48 32.97
N VAL A 133 9.95 3.55 33.11
CA VAL A 133 9.20 2.94 34.21
C VAL A 133 8.52 1.68 33.73
N TYR A 134 8.74 0.57 34.43
CA TYR A 134 8.13 -0.71 34.13
C TYR A 134 7.08 -1.05 35.17
N HIS A 135 5.87 -1.34 34.69
CA HIS A 135 4.80 -1.91 35.48
C HIS A 135 4.85 -3.44 35.36
N THR A 136 5.07 -4.12 36.47
CA THR A 136 5.25 -5.56 36.52
C THR A 136 4.20 -6.21 37.40
N VAL A 137 3.62 -7.30 36.92
CA VAL A 137 2.72 -8.18 37.69
C VAL A 137 3.32 -9.59 37.70
N LEU A 138 3.52 -10.14 38.89
CA LEU A 138 3.91 -11.53 39.12
C LEU A 138 2.90 -12.17 40.05
N SER A 139 2.14 -13.16 39.56
CA SER A 139 1.21 -13.92 40.40
C SER A 139 1.67 -15.35 40.56
N TYR A 140 1.60 -15.86 41.78
CA TYR A 140 2.07 -17.20 42.13
C TYR A 140 1.07 -17.91 43.04
N ASP A 141 0.74 -19.15 42.69
CA ASP A 141 0.00 -20.08 43.55
C ASP A 141 0.98 -21.11 44.14
N PRO A 142 1.27 -21.04 45.45
CA PRO A 142 2.22 -21.94 46.10
C PRO A 142 1.75 -23.40 46.17
N ALA A 143 0.43 -23.65 46.10
CA ALA A 143 -0.14 -25.00 46.20
C ALA A 143 -0.08 -25.74 44.87
N THR A 144 -0.30 -25.05 43.75
CA THR A 144 -0.29 -25.64 42.40
C THR A 144 1.01 -25.42 41.63
N GLY A 145 1.82 -24.43 42.04
CA GLY A 145 2.99 -23.99 41.29
C GLY A 145 2.63 -23.13 40.07
N ALA A 146 1.41 -22.62 39.96
CA ALA A 146 1.03 -21.73 38.86
C ALA A 146 1.77 -20.39 38.99
N LEU A 147 2.42 -19.95 37.92
CA LEU A 147 3.09 -18.65 37.82
C LEU A 147 2.60 -17.92 36.57
N SER A 148 2.17 -16.66 36.74
CA SER A 148 1.92 -15.73 35.64
C SER A 148 2.81 -14.51 35.77
N LEU A 149 3.16 -13.92 34.64
CA LEU A 149 4.05 -12.77 34.54
C LEU A 149 3.50 -11.80 33.51
N TRP A 150 3.56 -10.51 33.80
CA TRP A 150 3.36 -9.45 32.82
C TRP A 150 4.28 -8.28 33.12
N VAL A 151 4.99 -7.81 32.10
CA VAL A 151 5.87 -6.65 32.17
C VAL A 151 5.44 -5.67 31.09
N HIS A 152 5.13 -4.44 31.49
CA HIS A 152 4.71 -3.37 30.62
C HIS A 152 5.63 -2.17 30.80
N ASP A 153 6.19 -1.69 29.69
CA ASP A 153 6.93 -0.42 29.67
C ASP A 153 5.89 0.71 29.69
N ALA A 154 5.63 1.25 30.88
CA ALA A 154 4.64 2.30 31.09
C ALA A 154 5.07 3.65 30.48
N THR A 155 6.35 3.82 30.17
CA THR A 155 6.86 5.01 29.48
C THR A 155 6.58 4.94 27.98
N ALA A 156 6.73 3.77 27.37
CA ALA A 156 6.47 3.57 25.94
C ALA A 156 5.04 3.12 25.61
N GLY A 157 4.26 2.68 26.61
CA GLY A 157 2.90 2.18 26.42
C GLY A 157 2.82 0.79 25.78
N GLU A 158 3.85 -0.04 25.94
CA GLU A 158 3.95 -1.36 25.28
C GLU A 158 4.16 -2.51 26.27
N THR A 159 3.59 -3.68 25.97
CA THR A 159 3.84 -4.90 26.74
C THR A 159 5.15 -5.54 26.29
N VAL A 160 6.09 -5.72 27.23
CA VAL A 160 7.38 -6.37 27.00
C VAL A 160 7.21 -7.88 26.96
N ILE A 161 6.46 -8.44 27.91
CA ILE A 161 6.13 -9.87 27.95
C ILE A 161 4.86 -10.11 28.75
N SER A 162 4.08 -11.12 28.33
CA SER A 162 3.01 -11.74 29.10
C SER A 162 3.12 -13.25 28.98
N ALA A 163 3.22 -13.98 30.08
CA ALA A 163 3.51 -15.41 30.04
C ALA A 163 2.99 -16.18 31.26
N GLU A 164 2.76 -17.49 31.09
CA GLU A 164 2.47 -18.42 32.16
C GLU A 164 3.45 -19.60 32.19
N TYR A 165 3.79 -20.03 33.40
CA TYR A 165 4.68 -21.16 33.67
C TYR A 165 4.14 -22.00 34.81
N THR A 166 4.49 -23.29 34.81
CA THR A 166 4.31 -24.16 35.97
C THR A 166 5.68 -24.32 36.61
N VAL A 167 5.79 -23.90 37.86
CA VAL A 167 7.02 -23.90 38.67
C VAL A 167 6.83 -24.83 39.88
N GLY A 168 7.88 -25.06 40.64
CA GLY A 168 7.79 -25.82 41.89
C GLY A 168 6.85 -25.18 42.90
N THR A 169 6.27 -26.00 43.77
CA THR A 169 5.42 -25.56 44.90
C THR A 169 6.26 -25.09 46.07
N LEU A 170 5.76 -24.12 46.84
CA LEU A 170 6.45 -23.57 48.00
C LEU A 170 5.68 -23.89 49.28
N GLY A 171 6.37 -24.48 50.27
CA GLY A 171 5.82 -24.71 51.60
C GLY A 171 6.35 -23.69 52.62
N GLY A 172 5.47 -23.10 53.42
CA GLY A 172 5.83 -22.14 54.46
C GLY A 172 5.70 -20.66 54.03
N PRO A 173 5.90 -19.71 54.97
CA PRO A 173 5.68 -18.29 54.70
C PRO A 173 6.72 -17.71 53.73
N PHE A 174 6.28 -16.84 52.85
CA PHE A 174 7.14 -16.07 51.93
C PHE A 174 6.76 -14.59 51.91
N TYR A 175 7.67 -13.76 51.40
CA TYR A 175 7.61 -12.30 51.41
C TYR A 175 7.78 -11.78 49.98
N ALA A 176 6.95 -10.83 49.58
CA ALA A 176 7.02 -10.21 48.25
C ALA A 176 8.01 -9.03 48.23
N GLY A 177 8.75 -8.87 47.14
CA GLY A 177 9.69 -7.75 46.98
C GLY A 177 10.07 -7.46 45.52
N ALA A 178 10.68 -6.29 45.32
CA ALA A 178 11.27 -5.82 44.06
C ALA A 178 12.57 -5.01 44.35
N GLY A 179 13.27 -4.50 43.32
CA GLY A 179 14.44 -3.61 43.47
C GLY A 179 15.78 -4.24 43.05
N SER A 180 16.91 -3.60 43.38
CA SER A 180 18.25 -3.99 42.86
C SER A 180 19.35 -4.13 43.93
N ARG A 181 20.56 -4.56 43.51
CA ARG A 181 21.74 -4.75 44.37
C ARG A 181 22.91 -3.79 44.05
N ARG A 182 23.43 -3.18 45.13
CA ARG A 182 24.77 -2.60 45.45
C ARG A 182 25.38 -1.48 44.57
N GLY A 183 25.66 -0.34 45.22
CA GLY A 183 26.92 0.38 45.03
C GLY A 183 26.89 1.70 44.27
N GLY A 184 25.84 2.50 44.38
CA GLY A 184 25.85 3.91 43.99
C GLY A 184 24.72 4.35 43.06
N THR A 185 24.12 3.41 42.32
CA THR A 185 22.96 3.66 41.47
C THR A 185 21.90 2.59 41.70
N TYR A 186 20.66 2.99 41.95
CA TYR A 186 19.55 2.09 42.24
C TYR A 186 18.41 2.34 41.25
N ALA A 187 17.67 1.29 40.89
CA ALA A 187 16.35 1.48 40.29
C ALA A 187 15.39 1.80 41.43
N ALA A 188 14.68 2.92 41.33
CA ALA A 188 13.69 3.29 42.34
C ALA A 188 12.46 2.40 42.17
N VAL A 189 12.06 1.72 43.25
CA VAL A 189 10.74 1.08 43.31
C VAL A 189 9.75 2.14 43.73
N ASP A 190 9.01 2.68 42.74
CA ASP A 190 8.03 3.73 42.96
C ASP A 190 6.91 3.21 43.86
N THR A 191 6.41 2.00 43.59
CA THR A 191 5.43 1.31 44.42
C THR A 191 5.59 -0.22 44.33
N ILE A 192 5.26 -0.89 45.43
CA ILE A 192 4.96 -2.32 45.45
C ILE A 192 3.59 -2.51 46.10
N THR A 193 2.70 -3.23 45.44
CA THR A 193 1.39 -3.62 45.96
C THR A 193 1.33 -5.14 45.96
N VAL A 194 0.88 -5.70 47.07
CA VAL A 194 0.70 -7.14 47.21
C VAL A 194 -0.77 -7.40 47.50
N ALA A 195 -1.41 -8.17 46.63
CA ALA A 195 -2.80 -8.53 46.75
C ALA A 195 -2.92 -10.04 46.96
N PRO A 196 -3.83 -10.51 47.84
CA PRO A 196 -4.20 -11.91 47.87
C PRO A 196 -4.86 -12.30 46.55
N GLY A 197 -4.65 -13.54 46.12
CA GLY A 197 -5.19 -14.11 44.90
C GLY A 197 -4.21 -14.21 43.74
N TYR A 198 -4.55 -15.05 42.77
CA TYR A 198 -3.81 -15.26 41.53
C TYR A 198 -4.42 -14.45 40.39
N VAL A 199 -3.61 -13.80 39.55
CA VAL A 199 -4.07 -13.14 38.31
C VAL A 199 -3.44 -13.83 37.11
N PRO A 200 -4.21 -14.44 36.19
CA PRO A 200 -3.66 -15.20 35.06
C PRO A 200 -3.22 -14.27 33.90
N ARG A 201 -2.16 -13.47 34.10
CA ARG A 201 -1.76 -12.46 33.11
C ARG A 201 -1.27 -13.02 31.77
N GLY A 202 -0.78 -14.25 31.74
CA GLY A 202 -0.39 -14.89 30.47
C GLY A 202 -1.50 -15.69 29.81
N MET A 203 -2.73 -15.67 30.35
CA MET A 203 -3.91 -16.20 29.67
C MET A 203 -4.06 -15.49 28.33
N THR A 204 -4.16 -16.28 27.26
CA THR A 204 -4.46 -15.72 25.94
C THR A 204 -5.88 -16.07 25.57
N TRP A 205 -6.53 -15.19 24.84
CA TRP A 205 -7.77 -15.54 24.17
C TRP A 205 -7.80 -14.95 22.77
N ARG A 206 -8.66 -15.49 21.91
CA ARG A 206 -8.87 -15.05 20.52
C ARG A 206 -10.23 -15.49 20.03
N ILE A 207 -10.78 -14.73 19.09
CA ILE A 207 -12.05 -15.02 18.44
C ILE A 207 -11.72 -15.56 17.06
N GLY A 208 -12.30 -16.70 16.69
CA GLY A 208 -11.98 -17.36 15.43
C GLY A 208 -12.96 -18.46 15.04
N GLU A 209 -12.78 -19.00 13.85
CA GLU A 209 -13.57 -20.12 13.34
C GLU A 209 -13.20 -21.44 14.03
N LEU A 210 -14.22 -22.18 14.43
CA LEU A 210 -14.16 -23.54 14.96
C LEU A 210 -13.89 -24.53 13.82
N SER A 211 -12.63 -24.62 13.37
CA SER A 211 -12.19 -25.74 12.54
C SER A 211 -11.93 -26.98 13.42
N GLY A 212 -12.32 -28.16 12.92
CA GLY A 212 -12.36 -29.41 13.68
C GLY A 212 -11.06 -29.80 14.38
N GLU A 213 -11.22 -30.66 15.40
CA GLU A 213 -10.21 -31.18 16.32
C GLU A 213 -8.78 -31.18 15.72
N SER A 214 -7.96 -30.19 16.10
CA SER A 214 -6.49 -30.04 15.90
C SER A 214 -5.95 -28.90 15.00
N ALA A 215 -6.79 -28.04 14.40
CA ALA A 215 -6.28 -26.89 13.62
C ALA A 215 -6.20 -25.58 14.45
N GLY A 216 -5.10 -24.84 14.27
CA GLY A 216 -4.86 -23.58 14.97
C GLY A 216 -5.91 -22.51 14.67
N VAL A 217 -6.27 -21.73 15.69
CA VAL A 217 -7.26 -20.65 15.56
C VAL A 217 -6.67 -19.48 14.80
N VAL A 218 -7.28 -19.14 13.66
CA VAL A 218 -7.04 -17.88 12.95
C VAL A 218 -7.80 -16.78 13.70
N ALA A 219 -7.06 -15.82 14.26
CA ALA A 219 -7.69 -14.68 14.93
C ALA A 219 -8.41 -13.81 13.90
N LEU A 220 -9.69 -13.54 14.14
CA LEU A 220 -10.52 -12.69 13.30
C LEU A 220 -10.42 -11.23 13.75
N SER A 221 -10.26 -10.32 12.78
CA SER A 221 -10.41 -8.87 12.98
C SER A 221 -11.84 -8.38 12.68
N ARG A 222 -12.65 -9.22 12.03
CA ARG A 222 -14.08 -9.07 11.77
C ARG A 222 -14.71 -10.46 11.61
N ILE A 223 -16.02 -10.57 11.82
CA ILE A 223 -16.78 -11.79 11.58
C ILE A 223 -17.55 -11.60 10.27
N ASP A 224 -17.11 -12.32 9.25
CA ASP A 224 -17.83 -12.45 7.98
C ASP A 224 -19.03 -13.40 8.19
N ARG A 225 -20.19 -13.04 7.68
CA ARG A 225 -21.43 -13.82 7.85
C ARG A 225 -21.56 -14.95 6.82
N GLY A 226 -20.70 -14.98 5.80
CA GLY A 226 -20.56 -16.07 4.84
C GLY A 226 -19.58 -17.16 5.27
N LEU A 227 -19.06 -17.13 6.51
CA LEU A 227 -18.12 -18.15 7.01
C LEU A 227 -18.75 -19.55 7.03
N SER A 228 -17.94 -20.55 6.68
CA SER A 228 -18.39 -21.94 6.52
C SER A 228 -18.50 -22.74 7.83
N GLY A 229 -18.02 -22.19 8.96
CA GLY A 229 -17.93 -22.87 10.25
C GLY A 229 -18.40 -22.00 11.43
N PRO A 230 -18.70 -22.61 12.59
CA PRO A 230 -19.13 -21.87 13.76
C PRO A 230 -17.99 -20.97 14.28
N VAL A 231 -18.33 -19.84 14.88
CA VAL A 231 -17.35 -18.91 15.48
C VAL A 231 -17.32 -19.12 16.99
N GLY A 232 -16.14 -19.04 17.58
CA GLY A 232 -15.99 -19.16 19.03
C GLY A 232 -14.85 -18.33 19.59
N ILE A 233 -14.86 -18.24 20.91
CA ILE A 233 -13.83 -17.64 21.72
C ILE A 233 -12.96 -18.75 22.27
N TYR A 234 -11.67 -18.70 21.96
CA TYR A 234 -10.68 -19.63 22.44
C TYR A 234 -9.93 -18.98 23.57
N ILE A 235 -9.92 -19.62 24.72
CA ILE A 235 -9.26 -19.17 25.93
C ILE A 235 -8.23 -20.23 26.25
N ASP A 236 -6.97 -19.84 26.34
CA ASP A 236 -5.87 -20.72 26.68
C ASP A 236 -5.30 -20.30 28.02
N LEU A 237 -5.45 -21.18 29.01
CA LEU A 237 -4.96 -21.00 30.35
C LEU A 237 -4.01 -22.17 30.67
N LYS A 238 -2.73 -21.89 30.86
CA LYS A 238 -1.73 -22.96 30.98
C LYS A 238 -1.83 -23.70 32.30
N ASN A 239 -2.19 -22.99 33.37
CA ASN A 239 -2.20 -23.52 34.73
C ASN A 239 -3.63 -23.63 35.28
N PRO A 240 -3.93 -24.66 36.10
CA PRO A 240 -5.19 -24.71 36.83
C PRO A 240 -5.20 -23.61 37.90
N VAL A 241 -6.32 -22.90 38.03
CA VAL A 241 -6.51 -21.86 39.05
C VAL A 241 -7.87 -22.04 39.72
N GLN A 242 -8.02 -21.55 40.95
CA GLN A 242 -9.22 -21.79 41.76
C GLN A 242 -10.42 -20.88 41.42
N GLY A 243 -10.24 -19.93 40.49
CA GLY A 243 -11.25 -18.96 40.10
C GLY A 243 -12.20 -19.40 38.97
N THR A 244 -13.00 -18.46 38.48
CA THR A 244 -13.90 -18.64 37.33
C THR A 244 -13.62 -17.62 36.24
N ILE A 245 -13.82 -18.02 34.99
CA ILE A 245 -13.78 -17.13 33.84
C ILE A 245 -15.22 -16.88 33.39
N ARG A 246 -15.55 -15.60 33.23
CA ARG A 246 -16.84 -15.14 32.75
C ARG A 246 -16.63 -14.42 31.42
N VAL A 247 -17.40 -14.81 30.42
CA VAL A 247 -17.35 -14.21 29.09
C VAL A 247 -18.71 -13.62 28.78
N THR A 248 -18.75 -12.32 28.52
CA THR A 248 -19.97 -11.63 28.10
C THR A 248 -19.79 -11.00 26.74
N ALA A 249 -20.82 -11.09 25.91
CA ALA A 249 -20.93 -10.35 24.66
C ALA A 249 -21.91 -9.17 24.86
N GLN A 250 -21.59 -8.04 24.25
CA GLN A 250 -22.42 -6.87 24.21
C GLN A 250 -22.62 -6.43 22.76
N ALA A 251 -23.86 -6.45 22.30
CA ALA A 251 -24.27 -5.94 21.00
C ALA A 251 -25.53 -5.08 21.15
N ARG A 252 -25.56 -3.93 20.47
CA ARG A 252 -26.73 -3.00 20.45
C ARG A 252 -27.25 -2.66 21.85
N GLY A 253 -26.34 -2.48 22.82
CA GLY A 253 -26.66 -2.17 24.22
C GLY A 253 -27.20 -3.34 25.06
N ARG A 254 -27.34 -4.55 24.48
CA ARG A 254 -27.71 -5.77 25.21
C ARG A 254 -26.46 -6.53 25.62
N VAL A 255 -26.35 -6.87 26.90
CA VAL A 255 -25.29 -7.73 27.44
C VAL A 255 -25.83 -9.15 27.61
N ARG A 256 -25.11 -10.14 27.09
CA ARG A 256 -25.39 -11.57 27.26
C ARG A 256 -24.16 -12.27 27.80
N GLU A 257 -24.36 -13.12 28.79
CA GLU A 257 -23.33 -14.05 29.24
C GLU A 257 -23.26 -15.24 28.28
N LEU A 258 -22.07 -15.46 27.71
CA LEU A 258 -21.80 -16.58 26.81
C LEU A 258 -21.30 -17.80 27.57
N ALA A 259 -20.49 -17.57 28.61
CA ALA A 259 -19.95 -18.63 29.43
C ALA A 259 -19.62 -18.15 30.84
N HIS A 260 -19.80 -19.06 31.80
CA HIS A 260 -19.26 -18.99 33.15
C HIS A 260 -18.62 -20.34 33.45
N ILE A 261 -17.29 -20.40 33.40
CA ILE A 261 -16.52 -21.64 33.52
C ILE A 261 -15.63 -21.60 34.76
N VAL A 262 -15.50 -22.74 35.44
CA VAL A 262 -14.41 -22.94 36.41
C VAL A 262 -13.11 -22.97 35.62
N ALA A 263 -12.16 -22.11 35.96
CA ALA A 263 -10.96 -21.87 35.15
C ALA A 263 -10.10 -23.15 35.03
N PRO A 264 -10.18 -23.89 33.91
CA PRO A 264 -9.53 -25.18 33.81
C PRO A 264 -8.07 -25.01 33.34
N ALA A 265 -7.20 -25.97 33.67
CA ALA A 265 -5.93 -26.07 32.96
C ALA A 265 -6.20 -26.51 31.52
N GLY A 266 -5.60 -25.82 30.55
CA GLY A 266 -5.72 -26.10 29.11
C GLY A 266 -6.59 -25.10 28.36
N SER A 267 -6.91 -25.44 27.12
CA SER A 267 -7.68 -24.57 26.23
C SER A 267 -9.17 -24.87 26.32
N VAL A 268 -9.99 -23.81 26.40
CA VAL A 268 -11.45 -23.87 26.36
C VAL A 268 -11.95 -23.11 25.14
N THR A 269 -12.93 -23.69 24.47
CA THR A 269 -13.67 -23.04 23.40
C THR A 269 -15.07 -22.69 23.90
N VAL A 270 -15.40 -21.41 23.86
CA VAL A 270 -16.74 -20.88 24.14
C VAL A 270 -17.41 -20.57 22.79
N PRO A 271 -18.41 -21.34 22.35
CA PRO A 271 -19.11 -21.05 21.10
C PRO A 271 -19.85 -19.72 21.19
N ILE A 272 -19.81 -18.92 20.13
CA ILE A 272 -20.65 -17.73 20.01
C ILE A 272 -21.95 -18.15 19.29
N PRO A 273 -23.13 -18.02 19.92
CA PRO A 273 -24.39 -18.37 19.26
C PRO A 273 -24.62 -17.50 18.02
N GLU A 274 -25.13 -18.09 16.93
CA GLU A 274 -25.51 -17.35 15.71
C GLU A 274 -26.46 -16.18 16.01
N SER A 275 -27.32 -16.31 17.02
CA SER A 275 -28.22 -15.23 17.47
C SER A 275 -27.50 -13.96 17.95
N GLU A 276 -26.22 -14.06 18.31
CA GLU A 276 -25.38 -12.92 18.70
C GLU A 276 -24.59 -12.34 17.53
N LEU A 277 -24.49 -13.06 16.40
CA LEU A 277 -23.78 -12.64 15.18
C LEU A 277 -24.69 -11.77 14.30
N VAL A 278 -25.25 -10.72 14.89
CA VAL A 278 -26.10 -9.75 14.19
C VAL A 278 -25.21 -8.62 13.64
N PRO A 279 -25.48 -8.09 12.43
CA PRO A 279 -24.70 -6.99 11.86
C PRO A 279 -24.55 -5.80 12.80
N GLY A 280 -23.31 -5.34 12.96
CA GLY A 280 -22.95 -4.24 13.85
C GLY A 280 -21.68 -4.52 14.66
N SER A 281 -21.40 -3.62 15.60
CA SER A 281 -20.32 -3.80 16.56
C SER A 281 -20.71 -4.78 17.68
N LEU A 282 -19.74 -5.61 18.02
CA LEU A 282 -19.83 -6.63 19.04
C LEU A 282 -18.61 -6.49 19.96
N GLU A 283 -18.87 -6.15 21.23
CA GLU A 283 -17.85 -6.11 22.28
C GLU A 283 -17.89 -7.42 23.08
N PHE A 284 -16.74 -8.03 23.29
CA PHE A 284 -16.56 -9.14 24.20
C PHE A 284 -15.78 -8.69 25.41
N LEU A 285 -16.26 -9.03 26.60
CA LEU A 285 -15.55 -8.84 27.86
C LEU A 285 -15.25 -10.21 28.46
N LEU A 286 -13.97 -10.48 28.67
CA LEU A 286 -13.49 -11.63 29.42
C LEU A 286 -13.06 -11.17 30.81
N GLU A 287 -13.69 -11.71 31.85
CA GLU A 287 -13.35 -11.45 33.24
C GLU A 287 -12.83 -12.74 33.89
N TYR A 288 -11.70 -12.67 34.58
CA TYR A 288 -11.30 -13.69 35.55
C TYR A 288 -11.64 -13.21 36.96
N ARG A 289 -12.37 -14.05 37.68
CA ARG A 289 -12.84 -13.82 39.04
C ARG A 289 -12.21 -14.85 39.96
N ASP A 290 -11.65 -14.38 41.07
CA ASP A 290 -11.06 -15.26 42.08
C ASP A 290 -12.11 -16.10 42.81
N ALA A 291 -11.70 -17.01 43.69
CA ALA A 291 -12.61 -17.87 44.45
C ALA A 291 -13.62 -17.10 45.32
N ASP A 292 -13.26 -15.87 45.73
CA ASP A 292 -14.12 -14.95 46.49
C ASP A 292 -15.06 -14.10 45.60
N GLY A 293 -14.99 -14.25 44.27
CA GLY A 293 -15.78 -13.53 43.29
C GLY A 293 -15.21 -12.18 42.83
N THR A 294 -14.07 -11.74 43.40
CA THR A 294 -13.39 -10.50 43.03
C THR A 294 -12.86 -10.58 41.61
N ILE A 295 -13.15 -9.57 40.77
CA ILE A 295 -12.58 -9.47 39.42
C ILE A 295 -11.11 -9.11 39.55
N ARG A 296 -10.23 -10.00 39.10
CA ARG A 296 -8.78 -9.81 39.13
C ARG A 296 -8.19 -9.47 37.76
N PHE A 297 -8.88 -9.83 36.69
CA PHE A 297 -8.51 -9.51 35.33
C PHE A 297 -9.78 -9.28 34.50
N ALA A 298 -9.73 -8.29 33.62
CA ALA A 298 -10.79 -7.98 32.68
C ALA A 298 -10.17 -7.43 31.38
N GLU A 299 -10.53 -8.00 30.24
CA GLU A 299 -10.09 -7.54 28.92
C GLU A 299 -11.29 -7.42 27.98
N ARG A 300 -11.35 -6.30 27.26
CA ARG A 300 -12.36 -6.06 26.22
C ARG A 300 -11.77 -6.28 24.84
N ARG A 301 -12.56 -6.83 23.93
CA ARG A 301 -12.25 -6.89 22.50
C ARG A 301 -13.46 -6.48 21.69
N HIS A 302 -13.21 -5.65 20.68
CA HIS A 302 -14.23 -5.18 19.77
C HIS A 302 -14.05 -5.86 18.41
N LEU A 303 -15.15 -6.28 17.81
CA LEU A 303 -15.20 -6.79 16.45
C LEU A 303 -16.42 -6.21 15.75
N TYR A 304 -16.35 -6.22 14.42
CA TYR A 304 -17.50 -5.98 13.57
C TYR A 304 -18.05 -7.31 13.07
N VAL A 305 -19.36 -7.49 13.14
CA VAL A 305 -20.07 -8.54 12.44
C VAL A 305 -20.65 -7.93 11.17
N GLY A 306 -20.30 -8.49 10.01
CA GLY A 306 -20.70 -7.91 8.73
C GLY A 306 -19.67 -6.97 8.11
N TYR A 307 -19.75 -6.80 6.79
CA TYR A 307 -19.09 -5.70 6.10
C TYR A 307 -20.01 -5.03 5.07
N LEU A 308 -19.70 -3.76 4.78
CA LEU A 308 -20.19 -3.03 3.62
C LEU A 308 -18.99 -2.48 2.86
N LYS A 309 -18.83 -2.90 1.62
CA LYS A 309 -17.80 -2.40 0.71
C LYS A 309 -18.43 -1.49 -0.33
N ALA A 310 -17.91 -0.29 -0.48
CA ALA A 310 -18.32 0.69 -1.48
C ALA A 310 -17.19 0.92 -2.50
N ALA A 311 -17.39 0.47 -3.73
CA ALA A 311 -16.45 0.63 -4.83
C ALA A 311 -16.97 1.70 -5.80
N PHE A 312 -16.30 2.85 -5.84
CA PHE A 312 -16.67 3.98 -6.69
C PHE A 312 -16.10 3.84 -8.10
N GLU A 313 -16.93 4.06 -9.10
CA GLU A 313 -16.55 4.12 -10.51
C GLU A 313 -15.84 5.44 -10.84
N PRO A 314 -15.08 5.49 -11.95
CA PRO A 314 -14.54 6.74 -12.46
C PRO A 314 -15.62 7.80 -12.70
N THR A 315 -15.24 9.05 -12.47
CA THR A 315 -16.14 10.20 -12.59
C THR A 315 -15.97 10.87 -13.94
N ILE A 316 -17.08 11.21 -14.61
CA ILE A 316 -17.07 11.95 -15.88
C ILE A 316 -17.97 13.18 -15.78
N PHE A 317 -17.58 14.25 -16.47
CA PHE A 317 -18.47 15.40 -16.67
C PHE A 317 -19.32 15.18 -17.92
N ASP A 318 -20.61 15.00 -17.73
CA ASP A 318 -21.58 14.93 -18.81
C ASP A 318 -22.02 16.35 -19.21
N ARG A 319 -21.65 16.72 -20.44
CA ARG A 319 -21.92 18.05 -21.01
C ARG A 319 -23.35 18.21 -21.49
N GLU A 320 -24.07 17.11 -21.77
CA GLU A 320 -25.47 17.21 -22.18
C GLU A 320 -26.38 17.58 -21.01
N THR A 321 -26.13 17.00 -19.83
CA THR A 321 -26.89 17.27 -18.62
C THR A 321 -26.25 18.30 -17.70
N GLU A 322 -25.02 18.72 -17.98
CA GLU A 322 -24.19 19.57 -17.11
C GLU A 322 -24.07 19.00 -15.70
N ARG A 323 -23.83 17.68 -15.61
CA ARG A 323 -23.69 16.97 -14.34
C ARG A 323 -22.42 16.12 -14.30
N VAL A 324 -21.93 15.93 -13.09
CA VAL A 324 -20.81 15.03 -12.82
C VAL A 324 -21.41 13.65 -12.51
N LEU A 325 -21.15 12.68 -13.40
CA LEU A 325 -21.67 11.32 -13.30
C LEU A 325 -20.61 10.39 -12.73
N SER A 326 -21.01 9.56 -11.79
CA SER A 326 -20.23 8.47 -11.23
C SER A 326 -21.18 7.33 -10.85
N GLY A 327 -20.67 6.30 -10.19
CA GLY A 327 -21.46 5.19 -9.69
C GLY A 327 -20.77 4.57 -8.50
N VAL A 328 -21.52 3.88 -7.65
CA VAL A 328 -20.97 3.09 -6.56
C VAL A 328 -21.58 1.70 -6.59
N THR A 329 -20.71 0.69 -6.53
CA THR A 329 -21.13 -0.70 -6.30
C THR A 329 -20.98 -1.00 -4.81
N LEU A 330 -22.08 -1.40 -4.19
CA LEU A 330 -22.19 -1.73 -2.77
C LEU A 330 -22.24 -3.25 -2.62
N GLU A 331 -21.29 -3.83 -1.89
CA GLU A 331 -21.17 -5.27 -1.64
C GLU A 331 -21.24 -5.53 -0.13
N THR A 332 -21.93 -6.60 0.26
CA THR A 332 -22.05 -7.02 1.67
C THR A 332 -21.86 -8.54 1.77
N ASP A 333 -21.57 -9.04 2.97
CA ASP A 333 -21.42 -10.48 3.25
C ASP A 333 -22.73 -11.22 3.55
N GLY A 334 -23.85 -10.68 3.09
CA GLY A 334 -25.19 -11.21 3.32
C GLY A 334 -26.18 -10.11 3.73
N PRO A 335 -27.39 -10.48 4.17
CA PRO A 335 -28.50 -9.53 4.26
C PRO A 335 -28.20 -8.32 5.15
N LEU A 336 -28.25 -7.11 4.60
CA LEU A 336 -27.97 -5.88 5.35
C LEU A 336 -29.03 -4.83 5.07
N THR A 337 -29.50 -4.23 6.16
CA THR A 337 -30.48 -3.14 6.12
C THR A 337 -29.93 -1.96 6.93
N THR A 338 -29.62 -0.84 6.28
CA THR A 338 -29.00 0.32 6.92
C THR A 338 -29.32 1.62 6.19
N GLY A 339 -29.44 2.74 6.92
CA GLY A 339 -29.28 4.05 6.32
C GLY A 339 -27.84 4.20 5.81
N LEU A 340 -27.70 4.81 4.64
CA LEU A 340 -26.45 4.99 3.92
C LEU A 340 -26.38 6.44 3.45
N ARG A 341 -25.33 7.13 3.88
CA ARG A 341 -24.98 8.46 3.42
C ARG A 341 -23.64 8.42 2.69
N ILE A 342 -23.62 8.99 1.50
CA ILE A 342 -22.39 9.24 0.75
C ILE A 342 -22.28 10.74 0.56
N ASP A 343 -21.21 11.33 1.07
CA ASP A 343 -20.87 12.73 0.81
C ASP A 343 -19.77 12.78 -0.26
N ALA A 344 -19.79 13.83 -1.08
CA ALA A 344 -18.80 14.15 -2.10
C ALA A 344 -18.19 15.52 -1.81
N GLU A 345 -16.92 15.55 -1.44
CA GLU A 345 -16.13 16.77 -1.30
C GLU A 345 -15.52 17.14 -2.66
N LEU A 346 -15.81 18.35 -3.14
CA LEU A 346 -15.30 18.88 -4.40
C LEU A 346 -14.18 19.89 -4.14
N THR A 347 -13.10 19.73 -4.90
CA THR A 347 -11.90 20.57 -4.83
C THR A 347 -11.45 20.93 -6.23
N ARG A 348 -11.21 22.22 -6.49
CA ARG A 348 -10.58 22.68 -7.72
C ARG A 348 -9.08 22.45 -7.62
N MET A 349 -8.49 21.85 -8.65
CA MET A 349 -7.06 21.54 -8.72
C MET A 349 -6.37 22.55 -9.64
N ILE A 350 -5.49 23.39 -9.09
CA ILE A 350 -4.81 24.46 -9.84
C ILE A 350 -3.33 24.11 -9.97
N TRP A 351 -2.81 24.02 -11.19
CA TRP A 351 -1.41 23.72 -11.42
C TRP A 351 -0.52 24.93 -11.09
N ASP A 352 0.45 24.77 -10.18
CA ASP A 352 1.54 25.72 -9.96
C ASP A 352 2.76 25.32 -10.80
N PRO A 353 3.10 26.05 -11.88
CA PRO A 353 4.22 25.71 -12.74
C PRO A 353 5.59 25.94 -12.09
N ALA A 354 5.69 26.80 -11.09
CA ALA A 354 6.94 27.09 -10.40
C ALA A 354 7.31 25.96 -9.43
N GLN A 355 6.31 25.44 -8.70
CA GLN A 355 6.50 24.31 -7.78
C GLN A 355 6.33 22.96 -8.46
N ARG A 356 5.70 22.93 -9.65
CA ARG A 356 5.31 21.72 -10.39
C ARG A 356 4.45 20.78 -9.56
N THR A 357 3.44 21.36 -8.91
CA THR A 357 2.47 20.62 -8.13
C THR A 357 1.09 21.28 -8.22
N TYR A 358 0.05 20.56 -7.83
CA TYR A 358 -1.30 21.12 -7.70
C TYR A 358 -1.51 21.83 -6.36
N VAL A 359 -2.11 23.01 -6.41
CA VAL A 359 -2.72 23.71 -5.29
C VAL A 359 -4.21 23.36 -5.27
N GLU A 360 -4.69 22.94 -4.11
CA GLU A 360 -6.08 22.56 -3.88
C GLU A 360 -6.89 23.75 -3.37
N GLU A 361 -7.98 24.08 -4.06
CA GLU A 361 -8.96 25.08 -3.63
C GLU A 361 -10.29 24.36 -3.33
N ALA A 362 -10.58 24.17 -2.04
CA ALA A 362 -11.79 23.49 -1.59
C ALA A 362 -13.04 24.30 -1.98
N TRP A 363 -14.01 23.64 -2.62
CA TRP A 363 -15.27 24.26 -3.01
C TRP A 363 -16.37 23.98 -1.99
N GLY A 364 -16.52 22.71 -1.58
CA GLY A 364 -17.54 22.31 -0.61
C GLY A 364 -17.89 20.84 -0.66
N THR A 365 -18.81 20.44 0.22
CA THR A 365 -19.30 19.06 0.35
C THR A 365 -20.77 18.99 -0.04
N ILE A 366 -21.12 17.98 -0.83
CA ILE A 366 -22.48 17.70 -1.29
C ILE A 366 -22.90 16.32 -0.79
N ALA A 367 -24.14 16.16 -0.34
CA ALA A 367 -24.71 14.84 -0.13
C ALA A 367 -24.96 14.18 -1.50
N ALA A 368 -24.08 13.25 -1.89
CA ALA A 368 -24.16 12.50 -3.15
C ALA A 368 -25.27 11.45 -3.13
N LEU A 369 -25.49 10.86 -1.95
CA LEU A 369 -26.54 9.89 -1.69
C LEU A 369 -26.97 10.00 -0.22
N ASP A 370 -28.28 10.00 0.01
CA ASP A 370 -28.87 9.78 1.32
C ASP A 370 -30.04 8.82 1.10
N ALA A 371 -29.82 7.54 1.43
CA ALA A 371 -30.71 6.46 1.04
C ALA A 371 -30.72 5.34 2.08
N TYR A 372 -31.67 4.42 1.92
CA TYR A 372 -31.73 3.21 2.71
C TYR A 372 -31.27 2.03 1.83
N LEU A 373 -30.24 1.31 2.27
CA LEU A 373 -29.75 0.11 1.61
C LEU A 373 -30.45 -1.11 2.20
N GLU A 374 -31.10 -1.91 1.35
CA GLU A 374 -31.63 -3.23 1.66
C GLU A 374 -31.11 -4.20 0.59
N THR A 375 -30.29 -5.16 1.00
CA THR A 375 -29.71 -6.19 0.12
C THR A 375 -29.69 -7.53 0.83
N GLU A 376 -29.75 -8.62 0.07
CA GLU A 376 -29.57 -10.01 0.55
C GLU A 376 -28.11 -10.49 0.47
N GLY A 377 -27.17 -9.61 0.09
CA GLY A 377 -25.75 -9.94 -0.12
C GLY A 377 -25.28 -9.73 -1.55
N GLU A 378 -26.21 -9.63 -2.51
CA GLU A 378 -25.88 -9.36 -3.91
C GLU A 378 -25.34 -7.92 -4.09
N PRO A 379 -24.35 -7.71 -4.98
CA PRO A 379 -23.86 -6.38 -5.30
C PRO A 379 -24.97 -5.46 -5.83
N VAL A 380 -25.07 -4.25 -5.26
CA VAL A 380 -26.04 -3.23 -5.69
C VAL A 380 -25.30 -2.07 -6.33
N TYR A 381 -25.64 -1.77 -7.58
CA TYR A 381 -25.12 -0.58 -8.27
C TYR A 381 -26.05 0.62 -8.04
N VAL A 382 -25.47 1.76 -7.64
CA VAL A 382 -26.17 3.02 -7.47
C VAL A 382 -25.50 4.10 -8.32
N PRO A 383 -26.16 4.65 -9.35
CA PRO A 383 -25.63 5.77 -10.10
C PRO A 383 -25.61 7.04 -9.24
N LEU A 384 -24.55 7.82 -9.35
CA LEU A 384 -24.37 9.09 -8.66
C LEU A 384 -24.37 10.22 -9.67
N SER A 385 -25.09 11.31 -9.37
CA SER A 385 -25.19 12.47 -10.24
C SER A 385 -25.08 13.76 -9.44
N LEU A 386 -23.89 14.35 -9.45
CA LEU A 386 -23.56 15.53 -8.67
C LEU A 386 -23.78 16.79 -9.52
N PRO A 387 -24.27 17.90 -8.94
CA PRO A 387 -24.26 19.17 -9.63
C PRO A 387 -22.81 19.63 -9.82
N VAL A 388 -22.59 20.43 -10.85
CA VAL A 388 -21.29 21.06 -11.09
C VAL A 388 -21.27 22.38 -10.31
N PRO A 389 -20.15 22.73 -9.65
CA PRO A 389 -19.93 24.08 -9.17
C PRO A 389 -20.16 25.12 -10.28
N ASP A 390 -20.94 26.18 -10.05
CA ASP A 390 -21.09 27.32 -10.99
C ASP A 390 -19.69 27.91 -11.27
N SER A 391 -18.98 27.43 -12.28
CA SER A 391 -17.54 27.70 -12.38
C SER A 391 -16.99 27.55 -13.79
N GLU A 392 -15.96 28.36 -14.03
CA GLU A 392 -15.12 28.34 -15.21
C GLU A 392 -14.53 26.94 -15.49
N PRO A 393 -14.18 26.64 -16.76
CA PRO A 393 -13.43 25.45 -17.13
C PRO A 393 -12.23 25.16 -16.21
N ALA A 394 -12.18 23.96 -15.61
CA ALA A 394 -11.13 23.57 -14.69
C ALA A 394 -10.93 22.05 -14.57
N LEU A 395 -9.83 21.65 -13.92
CA LEU A 395 -9.65 20.32 -13.33
C LEU A 395 -10.25 20.28 -11.92
N TRP A 396 -11.02 19.25 -11.65
CA TRP A 396 -11.69 19.00 -10.38
C TRP A 396 -11.30 17.65 -9.79
N SER A 397 -11.22 17.59 -8.48
CA SER A 397 -11.15 16.37 -7.69
C SER A 397 -12.44 16.21 -6.89
N VAL A 398 -12.94 14.99 -6.81
CA VAL A 398 -14.03 14.59 -5.93
C VAL A 398 -13.55 13.51 -4.98
N ARG A 399 -13.78 13.72 -3.68
CA ARG A 399 -13.51 12.74 -2.62
C ARG A 399 -14.81 12.28 -1.98
N PHE A 400 -15.13 11.00 -2.17
CA PHE A 400 -16.29 10.38 -1.56
C PHE A 400 -15.99 9.86 -0.16
N SER A 401 -16.92 10.10 0.77
CA SER A 401 -16.95 9.47 2.09
C SER A 401 -18.25 8.70 2.26
N VAL A 402 -18.19 7.59 3.01
CA VAL A 402 -19.33 6.70 3.21
C VAL A 402 -19.58 6.56 4.70
N ALA A 403 -20.84 6.73 5.10
CA ALA A 403 -21.33 6.48 6.44
C ALA A 403 -22.56 5.57 6.40
N ALA A 404 -22.61 4.60 7.30
CA ALA A 404 -23.75 3.71 7.48
C ALA A 404 -24.24 3.80 8.94
N ASP A 405 -25.55 3.73 9.14
CA ASP A 405 -26.16 3.73 10.48
C ASP A 405 -25.82 2.46 11.28
N VAL A 406 -25.64 1.34 10.58
CA VAL A 406 -25.15 0.09 11.17
C VAL A 406 -23.63 0.12 11.22
N ASP A 407 -23.09 -0.07 12.42
CA ASP A 407 -21.67 -0.10 12.72
C ASP A 407 -21.01 -1.42 12.26
N VAL A 408 -20.94 -1.64 10.95
CA VAL A 408 -20.25 -2.78 10.31
C VAL A 408 -18.86 -2.39 9.82
N ALA A 409 -18.04 -3.36 9.44
CA ALA A 409 -16.75 -3.06 8.81
C ALA A 409 -16.97 -2.35 7.45
N LEU A 410 -16.52 -1.11 7.33
CA LEU A 410 -16.59 -0.34 6.08
C LEU A 410 -15.31 -0.50 5.27
N GLY A 411 -15.44 -0.94 4.02
CA GLY A 411 -14.36 -0.94 3.03
C GLY A 411 -14.69 0.02 1.89
N THR A 412 -13.74 0.83 1.45
CA THR A 412 -13.96 1.74 0.31
C THR A 412 -12.82 1.62 -0.70
N SER A 413 -13.14 1.81 -1.98
CA SER A 413 -12.15 1.87 -3.07
C SER A 413 -12.57 2.88 -4.12
N GLY A 414 -11.61 3.55 -4.76
CA GLY A 414 -11.89 4.55 -5.78
C GLY A 414 -12.49 5.85 -5.25
N THR A 415 -12.32 6.15 -3.95
CA THR A 415 -12.98 7.30 -3.29
C THR A 415 -12.48 8.65 -3.78
N ALA A 416 -11.29 8.74 -4.36
CA ALA A 416 -10.76 9.96 -4.95
C ALA A 416 -10.76 9.82 -6.48
N ARG A 417 -11.55 10.66 -7.15
CA ARG A 417 -11.65 10.69 -8.63
C ARG A 417 -11.42 12.11 -9.12
N MET A 418 -11.00 12.24 -10.38
CA MET A 418 -10.83 13.53 -11.03
C MET A 418 -11.70 13.60 -12.28
N PHE A 419 -12.10 14.81 -12.65
CA PHE A 419 -12.81 15.10 -13.88
C PHE A 419 -12.49 16.52 -14.36
N THR A 420 -12.81 16.84 -15.61
CA THR A 420 -12.61 18.19 -16.16
C THR A 420 -13.89 18.79 -16.71
N THR A 421 -14.01 20.11 -16.60
CA THR A 421 -15.09 20.91 -17.19
C THR A 421 -14.61 21.74 -18.39
N TYR A 422 -13.48 21.35 -19.01
CA TYR A 422 -12.96 22.00 -20.22
C TYR A 422 -13.84 21.75 -21.45
N GLU A 423 -13.75 22.66 -22.43
CA GLU A 423 -14.50 22.52 -23.68
C GLU A 423 -13.72 21.68 -24.70
N PRO A 424 -14.39 20.76 -25.42
CA PRO A 424 -13.76 20.04 -26.53
C PRO A 424 -13.43 21.01 -27.67
N ALA A 425 -12.49 20.64 -28.54
CA ALA A 425 -12.35 21.40 -29.78
C ALA A 425 -13.49 21.07 -30.76
N HIS A 426 -13.82 22.04 -31.61
CA HIS A 426 -14.85 21.94 -32.63
C HIS A 426 -14.31 22.24 -34.03
N GLY A 427 -15.08 21.84 -35.05
CA GLY A 427 -14.76 22.12 -36.45
C GLY A 427 -13.56 21.32 -36.96
N PHE A 428 -13.34 20.10 -36.45
CA PHE A 428 -12.30 19.21 -36.94
C PHE A 428 -12.59 18.66 -38.33
N ASP A 429 -13.86 18.49 -38.69
CA ASP A 429 -14.26 17.77 -39.91
C ASP A 429 -13.66 18.34 -41.19
N GLU A 430 -13.41 19.64 -41.25
CA GLU A 430 -12.81 20.33 -42.41
C GLU A 430 -11.61 21.21 -42.03
N GLY A 431 -11.35 21.38 -40.73
CA GLY A 431 -10.32 22.27 -40.21
C GLY A 431 -9.01 21.56 -39.83
N PRO A 432 -7.93 22.31 -39.62
CA PRO A 432 -6.71 21.83 -38.97
C PRO A 432 -6.96 21.11 -37.65
N PHE A 433 -6.11 20.13 -37.35
CA PHE A 433 -6.19 19.33 -36.13
C PHE A 433 -4.80 18.88 -35.67
N THR A 434 -4.71 18.55 -34.38
CA THR A 434 -3.52 18.02 -33.73
C THR A 434 -3.79 16.59 -33.26
N LEU A 435 -2.89 15.68 -33.61
CA LEU A 435 -2.76 14.34 -33.03
C LEU A 435 -1.70 14.40 -31.93
N VAL A 436 -2.07 14.06 -30.70
CA VAL A 436 -1.12 13.94 -29.59
C VAL A 436 -0.67 12.50 -29.46
N VAL A 437 0.65 12.28 -29.38
CA VAL A 437 1.22 10.96 -29.09
C VAL A 437 1.77 10.96 -27.67
N LEU A 438 1.18 10.11 -26.83
CA LEU A 438 1.69 9.80 -25.50
C LEU A 438 2.74 8.69 -25.63
N PRO A 439 3.95 8.89 -25.09
CA PRO A 439 5.03 7.89 -25.11
C PRO A 439 4.77 6.80 -24.05
N ASP A 440 5.77 5.95 -23.81
CA ASP A 440 5.81 4.99 -22.71
C ASP A 440 5.76 5.70 -21.34
N THR A 441 4.63 5.60 -20.63
CA THR A 441 4.35 6.32 -19.37
C THR A 441 4.60 5.50 -18.11
N GLN A 442 5.10 4.27 -18.23
CA GLN A 442 5.15 3.30 -17.13
C GLN A 442 5.66 3.84 -15.79
N TYR A 443 6.75 4.62 -15.81
CA TYR A 443 7.37 5.20 -14.61
C TYR A 443 6.61 6.39 -14.03
N GLN A 444 5.58 6.88 -14.71
CA GLN A 444 4.70 7.96 -14.27
C GLN A 444 3.40 7.43 -13.65
N THR A 445 3.25 6.12 -13.46
CA THR A 445 2.05 5.51 -12.82
C THR A 445 2.26 5.11 -11.37
N HIS A 446 3.48 5.28 -10.84
CA HIS A 446 3.81 5.02 -9.44
C HIS A 446 5.04 5.84 -9.03
N ALA A 447 5.33 5.88 -7.73
CA ALA A 447 6.62 6.37 -7.24
C ALA A 447 7.73 5.43 -7.75
N SER A 448 8.42 5.87 -8.79
CA SER A 448 9.40 5.08 -9.53
C SER A 448 10.83 5.42 -9.09
N PRO A 449 11.77 4.45 -9.06
CA PRO A 449 13.19 4.72 -8.86
C PRO A 449 13.79 5.70 -9.89
N GLN A 450 13.18 5.83 -11.07
CA GLN A 450 13.52 6.80 -12.11
C GLN A 450 13.00 8.23 -11.79
N GLY A 451 12.39 8.40 -10.60
CA GLY A 451 11.88 9.67 -10.07
C GLY A 451 10.50 10.07 -10.59
N GLY A 452 9.84 9.19 -11.34
CA GLY A 452 8.48 9.43 -11.86
C GLY A 452 7.41 9.24 -10.80
N ASN A 453 6.24 9.84 -11.03
CA ASN A 453 5.07 9.75 -10.16
C ASN A 453 3.77 10.04 -10.95
N PRO A 454 2.59 9.66 -10.42
CA PRO A 454 1.26 9.89 -11.03
C PRO A 454 0.89 11.34 -11.35
N GLU A 455 1.48 12.32 -10.67
CA GLU A 455 1.18 13.74 -10.89
C GLU A 455 1.73 14.22 -12.25
N ILE A 456 2.83 13.64 -12.73
CA ILE A 456 3.43 13.95 -14.04
C ILE A 456 2.48 13.51 -15.16
N LEU A 457 1.98 12.27 -15.10
CA LEU A 457 0.98 11.77 -16.05
C LEU A 457 -0.30 12.60 -15.97
N THR A 458 -0.79 12.87 -14.76
CA THR A 458 -1.96 13.72 -14.55
C THR A 458 -1.78 15.10 -15.17
N ARG A 459 -0.61 15.73 -15.03
CA ARG A 459 -0.32 17.03 -15.64
C ARG A 459 -0.29 16.96 -17.16
N MET A 460 0.27 15.89 -17.75
CA MET A 460 0.22 15.70 -19.21
C MET A 460 -1.21 15.65 -19.72
N ILE A 461 -2.05 14.81 -19.11
CA ILE A 461 -3.44 14.65 -19.56
C ILE A 461 -4.29 15.88 -19.25
N HIS A 462 -4.07 16.52 -18.09
CA HIS A 462 -4.72 17.77 -17.74
C HIS A 462 -4.40 18.87 -18.76
N TRP A 463 -3.14 19.01 -19.19
CA TRP A 463 -2.80 20.00 -20.23
C TRP A 463 -3.52 19.73 -21.55
N ILE A 464 -3.61 18.46 -21.96
CA ILE A 464 -4.37 18.06 -23.15
C ILE A 464 -5.83 18.48 -23.00
N ALA A 465 -6.45 18.23 -21.85
CA ALA A 465 -7.83 18.60 -21.59
C ALA A 465 -8.03 20.13 -21.60
N GLU A 466 -7.18 20.85 -20.88
CA GLU A 466 -7.16 22.31 -20.77
C GLU A 466 -6.99 23.00 -22.14
N ASN A 467 -6.18 22.41 -23.01
CA ASN A 467 -5.81 22.99 -24.30
C ASN A 467 -6.50 22.32 -25.49
N ALA A 468 -7.47 21.43 -25.26
CA ALA A 468 -8.14 20.67 -26.32
C ALA A 468 -8.69 21.61 -27.41
N ALA A 469 -9.41 22.66 -27.01
CA ALA A 469 -9.93 23.70 -27.89
C ALA A 469 -8.82 24.52 -28.58
N ALA A 470 -7.91 25.10 -27.80
CA ALA A 470 -6.89 26.04 -28.27
C ALA A 470 -5.85 25.40 -29.20
N GLU A 471 -5.46 24.15 -28.91
CA GLU A 471 -4.48 23.39 -29.69
C GLU A 471 -5.15 22.49 -30.74
N ARG A 472 -6.49 22.50 -30.78
CA ARG A 472 -7.32 21.70 -31.69
C ARG A 472 -6.93 20.24 -31.67
N ILE A 473 -6.90 19.67 -30.47
CA ILE A 473 -6.53 18.28 -30.25
C ILE A 473 -7.72 17.40 -30.62
N GLY A 474 -7.64 16.74 -31.78
CA GLY A 474 -8.71 15.88 -32.29
C GLY A 474 -8.59 14.43 -31.84
N LEU A 475 -7.39 14.00 -31.46
CA LEU A 475 -7.10 12.61 -31.12
C LEU A 475 -5.84 12.51 -30.25
N VAL A 476 -5.87 11.60 -29.29
CA VAL A 476 -4.70 11.17 -28.50
C VAL A 476 -4.40 9.69 -28.78
N VAL A 477 -3.15 9.33 -29.01
CA VAL A 477 -2.73 7.92 -29.14
C VAL A 477 -1.63 7.60 -28.14
N HIS A 478 -1.77 6.51 -27.41
CA HIS A 478 -0.77 5.99 -26.49
C HIS A 478 -0.05 4.81 -27.13
N VAL A 479 1.29 4.84 -27.16
CA VAL A 479 2.09 3.83 -27.87
C VAL A 479 2.44 2.58 -27.05
N GLY A 480 1.98 2.51 -25.81
CA GLY A 480 2.09 1.32 -24.93
C GLY A 480 3.03 1.53 -23.75
N ASP A 481 3.20 0.50 -22.93
CA ASP A 481 3.79 0.57 -21.60
C ASP A 481 3.13 1.67 -20.78
N VAL A 482 1.81 1.54 -20.65
CA VAL A 482 0.99 2.41 -19.79
C VAL A 482 1.46 2.27 -18.33
N THR A 483 1.70 1.02 -17.92
CA THR A 483 2.11 0.60 -16.56
C THR A 483 3.51 -0.01 -16.58
N ASP A 484 4.16 -0.11 -15.42
CA ASP A 484 5.52 -0.70 -15.30
C ASP A 484 5.50 -2.20 -14.96
N HIS A 485 4.49 -2.65 -14.23
CA HIS A 485 4.44 -4.01 -13.69
C HIS A 485 3.04 -4.63 -13.80
N ASN A 486 2.15 -4.08 -14.62
CA ASN A 486 0.78 -4.57 -14.76
C ASN A 486 0.07 -4.74 -13.40
N LEU A 487 0.25 -3.78 -12.49
CA LEU A 487 -0.27 -3.82 -11.12
C LEU A 487 -1.56 -3.00 -10.99
N PRO A 488 -2.53 -3.43 -10.13
CA PRO A 488 -3.77 -2.70 -9.90
C PRO A 488 -3.58 -1.21 -9.57
N THR A 489 -2.59 -0.88 -8.74
CA THR A 489 -2.31 0.50 -8.32
C THR A 489 -1.82 1.40 -9.46
N GLN A 490 -1.07 0.82 -10.42
CA GLN A 490 -0.57 1.55 -11.60
C GLN A 490 -1.70 1.79 -12.61
N TRP A 491 -2.54 0.78 -12.83
CA TRP A 491 -3.71 0.91 -13.68
C TRP A 491 -4.75 1.88 -13.11
N GLU A 492 -4.94 1.92 -11.79
CA GLU A 492 -5.79 2.92 -11.14
C GLU A 492 -5.24 4.34 -11.32
N ALA A 493 -3.92 4.54 -11.19
CA ALA A 493 -3.29 5.82 -11.47
C ALA A 493 -3.47 6.26 -12.94
N ALA A 494 -3.23 5.35 -13.89
CA ALA A 494 -3.42 5.60 -15.31
C ALA A 494 -4.89 5.90 -15.65
N GLN A 495 -5.84 5.16 -15.07
CA GLN A 495 -7.28 5.39 -15.21
C GLN A 495 -7.67 6.78 -14.73
N ASN A 496 -7.23 7.18 -13.52
CA ASN A 496 -7.55 8.47 -12.95
C ASN A 496 -7.05 9.64 -13.81
N SER A 497 -5.88 9.51 -14.47
CA SER A 497 -5.38 10.54 -15.38
C SER A 497 -6.06 10.49 -16.75
N LEU A 498 -6.14 9.32 -17.40
CA LEU A 498 -6.65 9.21 -18.78
C LEU A 498 -8.15 9.50 -18.88
N TYR A 499 -8.92 9.23 -17.83
CA TYR A 499 -10.36 9.53 -17.81
C TYR A 499 -10.67 11.03 -17.84
N LEU A 500 -9.69 11.91 -17.62
CA LEU A 500 -9.85 13.35 -17.82
C LEU A 500 -10.19 13.71 -19.29
N LEU A 501 -9.91 12.81 -20.24
CA LEU A 501 -10.25 12.96 -21.66
C LEU A 501 -11.64 12.40 -22.02
N GLU A 502 -12.28 11.64 -21.14
CA GLU A 502 -13.59 11.04 -21.42
C GLU A 502 -14.65 12.11 -21.68
N GLY A 503 -15.33 12.00 -22.82
CA GLY A 503 -16.30 13.01 -23.28
C GLY A 503 -15.68 14.31 -23.78
N LEU A 504 -14.35 14.41 -23.84
CA LEU A 504 -13.62 15.61 -24.25
C LEU A 504 -12.77 15.39 -25.51
N VAL A 505 -11.83 14.43 -25.48
CA VAL A 505 -10.95 14.10 -26.62
C VAL A 505 -10.92 12.58 -26.80
N PRO A 506 -11.19 12.05 -28.01
CA PRO A 506 -11.01 10.62 -28.27
C PRO A 506 -9.57 10.17 -28.04
N TYR A 507 -9.40 8.95 -27.51
CA TYR A 507 -8.08 8.39 -27.30
C TYR A 507 -8.00 6.89 -27.58
N THR A 508 -6.82 6.46 -28.03
CA THR A 508 -6.50 5.05 -28.28
C THR A 508 -5.38 4.60 -27.35
N LEU A 509 -5.58 3.46 -26.69
CA LEU A 509 -4.56 2.80 -25.88
C LEU A 509 -4.00 1.59 -26.62
N THR A 510 -2.69 1.50 -26.63
CA THR A 510 -1.94 0.31 -27.08
C THR A 510 -1.32 -0.34 -25.85
N VAL A 511 -1.22 -1.66 -25.80
CA VAL A 511 -0.51 -2.37 -24.73
C VAL A 511 0.96 -2.59 -25.08
N GLY A 512 1.84 -2.34 -24.12
CA GLY A 512 3.26 -2.67 -24.22
C GLY A 512 3.63 -3.97 -23.52
N ASN A 513 4.92 -4.25 -23.42
CA ASN A 513 5.40 -5.48 -22.77
C ASN A 513 5.25 -5.42 -21.24
N HIS A 514 5.28 -4.23 -20.64
CA HIS A 514 5.06 -4.04 -19.20
C HIS A 514 3.58 -4.12 -18.79
N ASP A 515 2.67 -4.03 -19.76
CA ASP A 515 1.22 -4.09 -19.55
C ASP A 515 0.65 -5.52 -19.58
N ILE A 516 1.48 -6.51 -19.93
CA ILE A 516 1.07 -7.91 -20.10
C ILE A 516 1.90 -8.87 -19.25
N GLY A 517 1.28 -9.98 -18.83
CA GLY A 517 1.86 -10.96 -17.93
C GLY A 517 1.91 -10.50 -16.48
N PHE A 518 2.07 -11.46 -15.57
CA PHE A 518 2.18 -11.18 -14.14
C PHE A 518 3.44 -10.35 -13.85
N GLY A 519 3.27 -9.19 -13.22
CA GLY A 519 4.38 -8.28 -12.93
C GLY A 519 4.97 -7.58 -14.16
N GLY A 520 4.25 -7.52 -15.28
CA GLY A 520 4.71 -6.88 -16.53
C GLY A 520 5.86 -7.64 -17.21
N ASN A 521 5.94 -8.95 -17.00
CA ASN A 521 7.05 -9.77 -17.50
C ASN A 521 6.88 -10.26 -18.95
N ALA A 522 5.75 -9.96 -19.60
CA ALA A 522 5.38 -10.46 -20.92
C ALA A 522 5.58 -11.99 -21.08
N ALA A 523 5.18 -12.77 -20.08
CA ALA A 523 5.17 -14.24 -20.19
C ALA A 523 3.98 -14.77 -20.99
N ASN A 524 2.85 -14.04 -20.99
CA ASN A 524 1.64 -14.35 -21.73
C ASN A 524 0.91 -13.03 -22.12
N ARG A 525 -0.30 -13.15 -22.69
CA ARG A 525 -1.12 -12.02 -23.16
C ARG A 525 -2.11 -11.50 -22.11
N ASP A 526 -1.99 -11.91 -20.85
CA ASP A 526 -2.91 -11.49 -19.80
C ASP A 526 -2.63 -10.04 -19.42
N THR A 527 -3.66 -9.22 -19.31
CA THR A 527 -3.54 -7.80 -18.93
C THR A 527 -4.69 -7.39 -18.02
N LEU A 528 -4.44 -6.42 -17.15
CA LEU A 528 -5.50 -5.78 -16.38
C LEU A 528 -6.20 -4.65 -17.15
N LEU A 529 -5.74 -4.28 -18.36
CA LEU A 529 -6.30 -3.17 -19.16
C LEU A 529 -7.83 -3.17 -19.15
N ASN A 530 -8.46 -4.29 -19.49
CA ASN A 530 -9.91 -4.39 -19.65
C ASN A 530 -10.71 -4.26 -18.33
N ALA A 531 -10.07 -4.44 -17.17
CA ALA A 531 -10.69 -4.17 -15.88
C ALA A 531 -10.81 -2.67 -15.58
N TYR A 532 -9.92 -1.85 -16.16
CA TYR A 532 -9.87 -0.40 -15.94
C TYR A 532 -10.38 0.41 -17.14
N PHE A 533 -10.31 -0.16 -18.34
CA PHE A 533 -10.73 0.41 -19.61
C PHE A 533 -11.61 -0.60 -20.37
N PRO A 534 -12.78 -0.96 -19.82
CA PRO A 534 -13.62 -2.00 -20.42
C PRO A 534 -14.16 -1.56 -21.79
N VAL A 535 -14.16 -2.49 -22.76
CA VAL A 535 -14.62 -2.24 -24.14
C VAL A 535 -16.02 -1.63 -24.20
N ALA A 536 -16.91 -1.97 -23.27
CA ALA A 536 -18.27 -1.40 -23.20
C ALA A 536 -18.28 0.15 -23.16
N ARG A 537 -17.27 0.78 -22.54
CA ARG A 537 -17.15 2.25 -22.51
C ARG A 537 -16.77 2.83 -23.85
N TYR A 538 -15.93 2.14 -24.62
CA TYR A 538 -15.52 2.54 -25.96
C TYR A 538 -16.63 2.24 -26.99
N ALA A 539 -17.29 1.09 -26.88
CA ALA A 539 -18.36 0.66 -27.78
C ALA A 539 -19.58 1.59 -27.78
N ALA A 540 -19.79 2.36 -26.71
CA ALA A 540 -20.81 3.40 -26.66
C ALA A 540 -20.44 4.67 -27.44
N ARG A 541 -19.22 4.78 -27.96
CA ARG A 541 -18.71 5.98 -28.66
C ARG A 541 -18.82 5.80 -30.18
N PRO A 542 -19.24 6.85 -30.92
CA PRO A 542 -19.50 6.75 -32.36
C PRO A 542 -18.23 6.52 -33.20
N TRP A 543 -17.06 6.82 -32.65
CA TRP A 543 -15.77 6.64 -33.32
C TRP A 543 -15.16 5.25 -33.11
N PHE A 544 -15.74 4.39 -32.25
CA PHE A 544 -15.20 3.06 -32.00
C PHE A 544 -15.68 2.07 -33.06
N GLY A 545 -14.73 1.42 -33.74
CA GLY A 545 -15.02 0.49 -34.83
C GLY A 545 -15.17 -0.95 -34.38
N GLY A 546 -14.35 -1.40 -33.42
CA GLY A 546 -14.42 -2.76 -32.87
C GLY A 546 -13.08 -3.30 -32.39
N THR A 547 -13.10 -4.53 -31.91
CA THR A 547 -11.94 -5.27 -31.40
C THR A 547 -11.72 -6.57 -32.15
N PHE A 548 -10.52 -7.14 -32.05
CA PHE A 548 -10.26 -8.50 -32.54
C PHE A 548 -10.97 -9.55 -31.68
N GLU A 549 -10.75 -9.49 -30.37
CA GLU A 549 -11.35 -10.37 -29.37
C GLU A 549 -12.49 -9.63 -28.65
N GLU A 550 -13.63 -10.30 -28.47
CA GLU A 550 -14.76 -9.72 -27.74
C GLU A 550 -14.35 -9.34 -26.30
N GLY A 551 -14.69 -8.12 -25.87
CA GLY A 551 -14.36 -7.64 -24.53
C GLY A 551 -12.89 -7.29 -24.28
N ARG A 552 -12.03 -7.35 -25.31
CA ARG A 552 -10.58 -7.11 -25.22
C ARG A 552 -10.12 -5.93 -26.08
N LEU A 553 -9.63 -4.86 -25.45
CA LEU A 553 -9.21 -3.60 -26.10
C LEU A 553 -7.81 -3.66 -26.73
N GLU A 554 -6.99 -4.65 -26.41
CA GLU A 554 -5.58 -4.79 -26.80
C GLU A 554 -5.34 -4.67 -28.31
N ASN A 555 -6.33 -5.06 -29.10
CA ASN A 555 -6.35 -4.95 -30.56
C ASN A 555 -7.70 -4.33 -30.96
N ASN A 556 -7.69 -3.04 -31.33
CA ASN A 556 -8.91 -2.29 -31.65
C ASN A 556 -8.69 -1.35 -32.83
N TYR A 557 -9.79 -0.93 -33.46
CA TYR A 557 -9.76 0.15 -34.44
C TYR A 557 -10.82 1.19 -34.17
N GLN A 558 -10.50 2.42 -34.55
CA GLN A 558 -11.34 3.60 -34.35
C GLN A 558 -11.35 4.42 -35.65
N THR A 559 -12.49 5.02 -35.99
CA THR A 559 -12.68 5.78 -37.22
C THR A 559 -13.07 7.22 -36.92
N PHE A 560 -12.44 8.16 -37.62
CA PHE A 560 -12.61 9.60 -37.41
C PHE A 560 -12.78 10.34 -38.73
N ARG A 561 -13.43 11.50 -38.66
CA ARG A 561 -13.40 12.50 -39.72
C ARG A 561 -12.60 13.71 -39.22
N LEU A 562 -11.48 14.00 -39.86
CA LEU A 562 -10.57 15.07 -39.47
C LEU A 562 -10.00 15.74 -40.72
N GLY A 563 -9.95 17.07 -40.76
CA GLY A 563 -9.32 17.84 -41.82
C GLY A 563 -9.81 17.55 -43.25
N GLY A 564 -11.08 17.20 -43.42
CA GLY A 564 -11.71 16.85 -44.70
C GLY A 564 -11.59 15.38 -45.08
N GLU A 565 -10.89 14.57 -44.27
CA GLU A 565 -10.50 13.20 -44.60
C GLU A 565 -11.08 12.20 -43.60
N ARG A 566 -11.16 10.93 -44.01
CA ARG A 566 -11.50 9.82 -43.13
C ARG A 566 -10.21 9.16 -42.64
N TYR A 567 -10.10 8.99 -41.33
CA TYR A 567 -8.98 8.33 -40.68
C TYR A 567 -9.42 7.05 -39.99
N LEU A 568 -8.56 6.04 -40.02
CA LEU A 568 -8.69 4.86 -39.19
C LEU A 568 -7.42 4.70 -38.36
N VAL A 569 -7.57 4.62 -37.05
CA VAL A 569 -6.48 4.30 -36.13
C VAL A 569 -6.60 2.83 -35.77
N LEU A 570 -5.56 2.07 -36.03
CA LEU A 570 -5.50 0.64 -35.73
C LEU A 570 -4.44 0.41 -34.66
N SER A 571 -4.88 0.07 -33.45
CA SER A 571 -3.99 -0.30 -32.34
C SER A 571 -3.80 -1.81 -32.28
N LEU A 572 -2.54 -2.25 -32.19
CA LEU A 572 -2.15 -3.65 -32.17
C LEU A 572 -1.29 -3.94 -30.94
N GLU A 573 -1.54 -5.07 -30.30
CA GLU A 573 -0.83 -5.58 -29.14
C GLU A 573 0.70 -5.62 -29.34
N PHE A 574 1.46 -5.64 -28.24
CA PHE A 574 2.91 -5.87 -28.29
C PHE A 574 3.25 -7.16 -29.07
N LEU A 575 4.16 -7.12 -30.05
CA LEU A 575 4.49 -8.29 -30.89
C LEU A 575 3.25 -9.02 -31.44
N PRO A 576 2.41 -8.41 -32.29
CA PRO A 576 1.10 -8.95 -32.68
C PRO A 576 1.15 -10.40 -33.15
N ARG A 577 0.13 -11.19 -32.82
CA ARG A 577 -0.05 -12.56 -33.35
C ARG A 577 -0.43 -12.56 -34.84
N ASP A 578 -0.22 -13.69 -35.52
CA ASP A 578 -0.57 -13.87 -36.93
C ASP A 578 -2.07 -13.71 -37.17
N GLU A 579 -2.93 -14.26 -36.30
CA GLU A 579 -4.38 -14.10 -36.36
C GLU A 579 -4.83 -12.65 -36.16
N VAL A 580 -4.11 -11.88 -35.33
CA VAL A 580 -4.34 -10.44 -35.15
C VAL A 580 -3.96 -9.69 -36.42
N LEU A 581 -2.84 -10.03 -37.06
CA LEU A 581 -2.44 -9.42 -38.32
C LEU A 581 -3.40 -9.79 -39.47
N GLU A 582 -3.94 -11.00 -39.49
CA GLU A 582 -4.97 -11.41 -40.45
C GLU A 582 -6.26 -10.61 -40.26
N TRP A 583 -6.72 -10.47 -39.03
CA TRP A 583 -7.86 -9.60 -38.69
C TRP A 583 -7.62 -8.14 -39.11
N ALA A 584 -6.45 -7.59 -38.77
CA ALA A 584 -6.04 -6.25 -39.14
C ALA A 584 -6.05 -6.03 -40.66
N ASN A 585 -5.59 -7.02 -41.44
CA ASN A 585 -5.68 -6.99 -42.89
C ASN A 585 -7.14 -6.88 -43.36
N GLY A 586 -8.05 -7.64 -42.75
CA GLY A 586 -9.48 -7.58 -43.03
C GLY A 586 -10.10 -6.22 -42.70
N VAL A 587 -9.77 -5.65 -41.54
CA VAL A 587 -10.22 -4.31 -41.14
C VAL A 587 -9.75 -3.27 -42.15
N VAL A 588 -8.46 -3.21 -42.47
CA VAL A 588 -7.93 -2.19 -43.39
C VAL A 588 -8.51 -2.34 -44.80
N ALA A 589 -8.65 -3.57 -45.30
CA ALA A 589 -9.24 -3.84 -46.61
C ALA A 589 -10.73 -3.42 -46.69
N ALA A 590 -11.46 -3.50 -45.57
CA ALA A 590 -12.86 -3.07 -45.49
C ALA A 590 -13.02 -1.54 -45.43
N HIS A 591 -11.93 -0.78 -45.24
CA HIS A 591 -11.95 0.69 -45.13
C HIS A 591 -11.02 1.35 -46.18
N PRO A 592 -11.21 1.07 -47.49
CA PRO A 592 -10.26 1.50 -48.53
C PRO A 592 -10.17 3.02 -48.72
N ASP A 593 -11.14 3.76 -48.21
CA ASP A 593 -11.27 5.20 -48.29
C ASP A 593 -10.78 5.95 -47.03
N HIS A 594 -10.23 5.22 -46.05
CA HIS A 594 -9.66 5.78 -44.83
C HIS A 594 -8.14 5.85 -44.91
N LYS A 595 -7.54 6.96 -44.47
CA LYS A 595 -6.11 7.06 -44.18
C LYS A 595 -5.81 6.34 -42.87
N VAL A 596 -4.99 5.29 -42.93
CA VAL A 596 -4.75 4.42 -41.77
C VAL A 596 -3.46 4.81 -41.04
N ILE A 597 -3.58 5.01 -39.73
CA ILE A 597 -2.47 5.14 -38.77
C ILE A 597 -2.43 3.85 -37.95
N VAL A 598 -1.32 3.12 -38.00
CA VAL A 598 -1.11 1.93 -37.18
C VAL A 598 -0.32 2.32 -35.93
N VAL A 599 -0.78 1.88 -34.76
CA VAL A 599 -0.10 2.07 -33.48
C VAL A 599 0.22 0.70 -32.92
N THR A 600 1.49 0.43 -32.63
CA THR A 600 1.92 -0.80 -31.98
C THR A 600 3.18 -0.55 -31.17
N HIS A 601 3.32 -1.24 -30.04
CA HIS A 601 4.34 -0.90 -29.08
C HIS A 601 5.77 -1.11 -29.60
N THR A 602 6.05 -2.25 -30.22
CA THR A 602 7.39 -2.57 -30.75
C THR A 602 7.37 -2.65 -32.27
N TYR A 603 8.06 -1.72 -32.93
CA TYR A 603 8.13 -1.67 -34.38
C TYR A 603 9.43 -1.03 -34.88
N THR A 604 9.70 0.21 -34.47
CA THR A 604 10.87 0.98 -34.88
C THR A 604 12.05 0.74 -33.92
N SER A 605 13.28 0.76 -34.44
CA SER A 605 14.52 0.66 -33.65
C SER A 605 15.17 2.03 -33.43
N VAL A 606 16.21 2.10 -32.59
CA VAL A 606 16.97 3.35 -32.36
C VAL A 606 17.58 3.95 -33.62
N SER A 607 17.81 3.16 -34.66
CA SER A 607 18.32 3.64 -35.95
C SER A 607 17.21 4.16 -36.88
N GLY A 608 15.95 4.16 -36.44
CA GLY A 608 14.78 4.45 -37.26
C GLY A 608 14.31 3.26 -38.12
N SER A 609 15.14 2.23 -38.31
CA SER A 609 14.77 1.02 -39.08
C SER A 609 13.75 0.14 -38.34
N GLN A 610 12.97 -0.65 -39.06
CA GLN A 610 12.09 -1.68 -38.49
C GLN A 610 12.90 -2.70 -37.67
N ARG A 611 12.42 -3.06 -36.48
CA ARG A 611 13.03 -4.12 -35.67
C ARG A 611 12.87 -5.46 -36.36
N SER A 612 13.99 -6.16 -36.54
CA SER A 612 14.07 -7.54 -37.04
C SER A 612 14.31 -8.56 -35.92
N VAL A 613 14.41 -8.11 -34.67
CA VAL A 613 14.73 -8.94 -33.51
C VAL A 613 13.68 -8.80 -32.42
N TYR A 614 13.39 -9.92 -31.75
CA TYR A 614 12.42 -10.02 -30.67
C TYR A 614 12.85 -9.37 -29.34
N GLY A 615 14.03 -8.73 -29.29
CA GLY A 615 14.55 -8.05 -28.09
C GLY A 615 15.22 -8.97 -27.07
N GLU A 616 15.38 -8.48 -25.83
CA GLU A 616 15.71 -9.30 -24.67
C GLU A 616 14.67 -10.44 -24.61
N ARG A 617 15.07 -11.69 -24.38
CA ARG A 617 14.20 -12.87 -24.60
C ARG A 617 12.98 -12.89 -23.66
N TYR A 618 11.93 -12.14 -23.99
CA TYR A 618 10.62 -12.24 -23.36
C TYR A 618 10.11 -13.66 -23.51
N ALA A 619 9.58 -14.25 -22.43
CA ALA A 619 9.16 -15.65 -22.44
C ALA A 619 8.06 -15.94 -23.49
N ILE A 620 7.24 -14.93 -23.84
CA ILE A 620 6.23 -15.05 -24.90
C ILE A 620 6.82 -15.36 -26.29
N VAL A 621 8.08 -14.99 -26.55
CA VAL A 621 8.76 -15.25 -27.83
C VAL A 621 9.04 -16.74 -28.01
N ASP A 622 9.34 -17.44 -26.92
CA ASP A 622 9.63 -18.88 -26.92
C ASP A 622 8.36 -19.74 -26.67
N SER A 623 7.19 -19.10 -26.55
CA SER A 623 5.92 -19.80 -26.32
C SER A 623 5.50 -20.63 -27.53
N ARG A 624 4.94 -21.81 -27.28
CA ARG A 624 4.33 -22.67 -28.31
C ARG A 624 2.84 -22.40 -28.51
N GLU A 625 2.25 -21.56 -27.66
CA GLU A 625 0.81 -21.31 -27.62
C GLU A 625 0.40 -20.07 -28.43
N THR A 626 1.38 -19.25 -28.84
CA THR A 626 1.14 -17.99 -29.55
C THR A 626 2.21 -17.76 -30.60
N THR A 627 1.86 -17.02 -31.65
CA THR A 627 2.84 -16.45 -32.58
C THR A 627 3.24 -15.05 -32.11
N VAL A 628 4.38 -14.56 -32.60
CA VAL A 628 4.88 -13.20 -32.35
C VAL A 628 5.43 -12.62 -33.65
N ASN A 629 5.21 -11.34 -33.90
CA ASN A 629 5.69 -10.65 -35.09
C ASN A 629 6.52 -9.42 -34.72
N THR A 630 7.72 -9.33 -35.29
CA THR A 630 8.58 -8.13 -35.17
C THR A 630 8.08 -6.99 -36.06
N GLY A 631 8.68 -5.80 -35.95
CA GLY A 631 8.38 -4.69 -36.85
C GLY A 631 8.58 -5.02 -38.33
N VAL A 632 9.59 -5.84 -38.66
CA VAL A 632 9.80 -6.35 -40.03
C VAL A 632 8.69 -7.30 -40.47
N ASP A 633 8.20 -8.16 -39.58
CA ASP A 633 7.10 -9.08 -39.89
C ASP A 633 5.79 -8.31 -40.08
N VAL A 634 5.47 -7.36 -39.18
CA VAL A 634 4.30 -6.49 -39.29
C VAL A 634 4.35 -5.68 -40.60
N TRP A 635 5.53 -5.15 -40.97
CA TRP A 635 5.72 -4.50 -42.28
C TRP A 635 5.36 -5.44 -43.44
N ASN A 636 5.87 -6.67 -43.40
CA ASN A 636 5.74 -7.63 -44.50
C ASN A 636 4.36 -8.28 -44.62
N LYS A 637 3.67 -8.47 -43.48
CA LYS A 637 2.39 -9.17 -43.37
C LYS A 637 1.19 -8.23 -43.42
N LEU A 638 1.36 -6.96 -43.05
CA LEU A 638 0.29 -5.95 -43.00
C LEU A 638 0.67 -4.68 -43.75
N ILE A 639 1.61 -3.89 -43.24
CA ILE A 639 1.77 -2.47 -43.61
C ILE A 639 1.99 -2.26 -45.11
N ARG A 640 2.97 -2.95 -45.71
CA ARG A 640 3.34 -2.73 -47.12
C ARG A 640 2.26 -3.17 -48.12
N ARG A 641 1.28 -3.97 -47.67
CA ARG A 641 0.26 -4.60 -48.52
C ARG A 641 -0.97 -3.74 -48.74
N HIS A 642 -1.13 -2.64 -47.98
CA HIS A 642 -2.33 -1.80 -48.05
C HIS A 642 -2.00 -0.42 -48.60
N PRO A 643 -2.72 0.05 -49.63
CA PRO A 643 -2.45 1.35 -50.27
C PRO A 643 -2.80 2.54 -49.38
N ASN A 644 -3.56 2.33 -48.31
CA ASN A 644 -4.12 3.38 -47.47
C ASN A 644 -3.47 3.46 -46.08
N ILE A 645 -2.51 2.59 -45.74
CA ILE A 645 -1.67 2.75 -44.55
C ILE A 645 -0.54 3.73 -44.88
N PHE A 646 -0.50 4.86 -44.17
CA PHE A 646 0.48 5.92 -44.42
C PHE A 646 1.36 6.24 -43.21
N MET A 647 1.02 5.76 -42.00
CA MET A 647 1.77 6.08 -40.79
C MET A 647 1.82 4.91 -39.81
N VAL A 648 2.98 4.73 -39.16
CA VAL A 648 3.18 3.79 -38.04
C VAL A 648 3.81 4.53 -36.86
N LEU A 649 3.18 4.42 -35.69
CA LEU A 649 3.63 5.01 -34.42
C LEU A 649 3.98 3.90 -33.44
N SER A 650 5.11 4.02 -32.75
CA SER A 650 5.62 3.01 -31.82
C SER A 650 6.38 3.59 -30.63
N GLY A 651 6.59 2.76 -29.59
CA GLY A 651 7.34 3.09 -28.37
C GLY A 651 8.45 2.07 -28.12
N HIS A 652 8.52 1.52 -26.91
CA HIS A 652 9.31 0.36 -26.47
C HIS A 652 10.83 0.57 -26.42
N VAL A 653 11.43 1.00 -27.53
CA VAL A 653 12.87 1.19 -27.61
C VAL A 653 13.19 2.57 -27.06
N THR A 654 14.19 2.68 -26.20
CA THR A 654 14.53 3.94 -25.54
C THR A 654 15.64 4.69 -26.30
N PRO A 655 15.32 5.59 -27.26
CA PRO A 655 16.30 6.50 -27.81
C PRO A 655 16.73 7.49 -26.73
N ASP A 656 17.95 8.03 -26.83
CA ASP A 656 18.38 9.12 -25.95
C ASP A 656 17.66 10.43 -26.33
N GLY A 657 16.38 10.51 -25.99
CA GLY A 657 15.48 11.62 -26.21
C GLY A 657 15.30 12.07 -27.67
N THR A 658 15.76 11.34 -28.65
CA THR A 658 15.48 11.64 -30.06
C THR A 658 14.16 10.98 -30.50
N VAL A 659 13.69 11.29 -31.71
CA VAL A 659 12.54 10.64 -32.35
C VAL A 659 13.03 9.83 -33.57
N PRO A 660 13.50 8.58 -33.38
CA PRO A 660 13.87 7.71 -34.49
C PRO A 660 12.74 7.55 -35.49
N ARG A 661 13.07 7.65 -36.78
CA ARG A 661 12.07 7.71 -37.85
C ARG A 661 12.63 7.27 -39.20
N GLN A 662 11.76 6.79 -40.09
CA GLN A 662 12.08 6.50 -41.49
C GLN A 662 10.83 6.58 -42.38
N VAL A 663 11.05 6.72 -43.69
CA VAL A 663 10.00 6.60 -44.70
C VAL A 663 10.28 5.39 -45.58
N LYS A 664 9.30 4.53 -45.76
CA LYS A 664 9.37 3.39 -46.70
C LYS A 664 8.20 3.41 -47.66
N VAL A 665 8.39 2.79 -48.82
CA VAL A 665 7.36 2.70 -49.87
C VAL A 665 6.77 1.30 -49.84
N GLY A 666 5.45 1.20 -49.69
CA GLY A 666 4.71 -0.05 -49.76
C GLY A 666 4.55 -0.59 -51.19
N ASP A 667 3.96 -1.77 -51.33
CA ASP A 667 3.80 -2.49 -52.61
C ASP A 667 2.96 -1.70 -53.62
N HIS A 668 2.09 -0.80 -53.13
CA HIS A 668 1.20 0.05 -53.93
C HIS A 668 1.76 1.45 -54.20
N GLY A 669 3.03 1.72 -53.84
CA GLY A 669 3.64 3.04 -54.01
C GLY A 669 3.32 4.04 -52.90
N THR A 670 2.51 3.66 -51.91
CA THR A 670 2.19 4.50 -50.74
C THR A 670 3.41 4.68 -49.86
N ARG A 671 3.67 5.93 -49.44
CA ARG A 671 4.72 6.26 -48.48
C ARG A 671 4.19 6.03 -47.07
N VAL A 672 4.98 5.34 -46.27
CA VAL A 672 4.68 5.03 -44.87
C VAL A 672 5.69 5.73 -43.98
N TYR A 673 5.20 6.63 -43.14
CA TYR A 673 5.98 7.40 -42.19
C TYR A 673 6.02 6.66 -40.86
N GLU A 674 7.19 6.16 -40.49
CA GLU A 674 7.40 5.32 -39.31
C GLU A 674 8.15 6.12 -38.26
N MET A 675 7.61 6.21 -37.04
CA MET A 675 8.17 7.03 -35.97
C MET A 675 8.12 6.32 -34.62
N LEU A 676 9.09 6.65 -33.76
CA LEU A 676 9.22 6.13 -32.41
C LEU A 676 9.19 7.25 -31.37
N PHE A 677 8.34 7.08 -30.35
CA PHE A 677 8.17 8.01 -29.24
C PHE A 677 8.31 7.28 -27.91
N ASN A 678 9.51 7.34 -27.31
CA ASN A 678 9.75 6.82 -25.97
C ASN A 678 10.76 7.71 -25.26
N PHE A 679 10.37 8.21 -24.09
CA PHE A 679 11.19 9.09 -23.27
C PHE A 679 11.40 8.55 -21.85
N GLN A 680 11.01 7.30 -21.54
CA GLN A 680 10.91 6.77 -20.18
C GLN A 680 12.20 6.92 -19.35
N HIS A 681 13.37 6.87 -19.98
CA HIS A 681 14.68 7.00 -19.32
C HIS A 681 15.15 8.45 -19.10
N ARG A 682 14.36 9.45 -19.52
CA ARG A 682 14.60 10.84 -19.11
C ARG A 682 14.28 11.01 -17.62
N PRO A 683 14.81 12.06 -16.96
CA PRO A 683 14.55 12.30 -15.54
C PRO A 683 13.07 12.23 -15.20
N ARG A 684 12.76 11.86 -13.95
CA ARG A 684 11.39 11.79 -13.43
C ARG A 684 10.47 10.86 -14.24
N GLY A 685 11.00 9.73 -14.70
CA GLY A 685 10.23 8.77 -15.49
C GLY A 685 9.75 9.32 -16.84
N GLY A 686 10.50 10.24 -17.45
CA GLY A 686 10.19 10.75 -18.79
C GLY A 686 9.90 12.24 -18.90
N ASP A 687 10.02 13.01 -17.81
CA ASP A 687 9.89 14.47 -17.77
C ASP A 687 8.56 15.04 -18.31
N GLY A 688 7.54 14.19 -18.48
CA GLY A 688 6.24 14.59 -19.00
C GLY A 688 6.23 14.99 -20.48
N TRP A 689 7.15 14.48 -21.31
CA TRP A 689 7.17 14.79 -22.75
C TRP A 689 6.03 14.09 -23.51
N LEU A 690 5.34 14.84 -24.37
CA LEU A 690 4.39 14.34 -25.37
C LEU A 690 4.74 14.89 -26.76
N ALA A 691 4.27 14.23 -27.82
CA ALA A 691 4.45 14.71 -29.19
C ALA A 691 3.16 15.34 -29.73
N LEU A 692 3.31 16.43 -30.48
CA LEU A 692 2.24 17.13 -31.18
C LEU A 692 2.46 16.98 -32.69
N LEU A 693 1.57 16.26 -33.36
CA LEU A 693 1.55 16.12 -34.83
C LEU A 693 0.43 17.01 -35.38
N ARG A 694 0.78 18.11 -36.04
CA ARG A 694 -0.17 19.12 -36.50
C ARG A 694 -0.43 18.99 -37.99
N PHE A 695 -1.69 18.78 -38.33
CA PHE A 695 -2.19 18.63 -39.68
C PHE A 695 -2.96 19.88 -40.11
N THR A 696 -2.62 20.40 -41.29
CA THR A 696 -3.33 21.52 -41.91
C THR A 696 -3.97 21.05 -43.22
N PRO A 697 -5.30 21.11 -43.37
CA PRO A 697 -5.98 20.77 -44.61
C PRO A 697 -5.37 21.46 -45.83
N GLY A 698 -5.16 20.72 -46.92
CA GLY A 698 -4.53 21.21 -48.14
C GLY A 698 -3.01 21.39 -48.07
N SER A 699 -2.39 21.24 -46.89
CA SER A 699 -0.93 21.18 -46.74
C SER A 699 -0.43 19.76 -46.94
N GLN A 700 0.71 19.62 -47.61
CA GLN A 700 1.47 18.36 -47.68
C GLN A 700 2.45 18.20 -46.52
N LEU A 701 2.53 19.19 -45.63
CA LEU A 701 3.42 19.17 -44.47
C LEU A 701 2.66 18.90 -43.19
N VAL A 702 3.17 17.98 -42.37
CA VAL A 702 2.74 17.73 -40.98
C VAL A 702 3.86 18.15 -40.05
N ALA A 703 3.59 19.08 -39.14
CA ALA A 703 4.59 19.52 -38.17
C ALA A 703 4.64 18.59 -36.96
N VAL A 704 5.85 18.27 -36.48
CA VAL A 704 6.06 17.42 -35.31
C VAL A 704 6.91 18.16 -34.28
N GLU A 705 6.33 18.35 -33.09
CA GLU A 705 6.95 19.02 -31.95
C GLU A 705 6.91 18.13 -30.71
N LEU A 706 7.85 18.32 -29.78
CA LEU A 706 7.77 17.74 -28.43
C LEU A 706 7.53 18.85 -27.42
N PHE A 707 6.53 18.65 -26.57
CA PHE A 707 6.19 19.56 -25.48
C PHE A 707 6.13 18.80 -24.17
N SER A 708 6.63 19.39 -23.10
CA SER A 708 6.45 18.87 -21.74
C SER A 708 5.57 19.83 -20.94
N PRO A 709 4.32 19.45 -20.63
CA PRO A 709 3.46 20.24 -19.75
C PRO A 709 3.95 20.35 -18.30
N TYR A 710 4.79 19.40 -17.87
CA TYR A 710 5.38 19.38 -16.53
C TYR A 710 6.57 20.35 -16.42
N LEU A 711 7.38 20.47 -17.48
CA LEU A 711 8.49 21.42 -17.56
C LEU A 711 8.08 22.79 -18.11
N ASP A 712 6.89 22.86 -18.71
CA ASP A 712 6.40 23.99 -19.51
C ASP A 712 7.40 24.41 -20.60
N ALA A 713 7.86 23.43 -21.38
CA ALA A 713 8.93 23.64 -22.34
C ALA A 713 8.73 22.85 -23.63
N TYR A 714 9.08 23.49 -24.75
CA TYR A 714 9.26 22.83 -26.04
C TYR A 714 10.69 22.35 -26.17
N ARG A 715 10.87 21.17 -26.77
CA ARG A 715 12.20 20.67 -27.08
C ARG A 715 12.74 21.27 -28.37
N GLN A 716 14.01 21.66 -28.37
CA GLN A 716 14.66 22.37 -29.49
C GLN A 716 16.03 21.79 -29.87
N ASP A 717 16.28 20.49 -29.66
CA ASP A 717 17.57 19.88 -30.00
C ASP A 717 17.65 19.46 -31.48
N LEU A 718 18.46 20.20 -32.25
CA LEU A 718 18.78 19.92 -33.65
C LEU A 718 19.93 18.88 -33.82
N GLY A 719 20.24 18.11 -32.77
CA GLY A 719 21.38 17.20 -32.75
C GLY A 719 21.10 15.88 -33.50
N GLY A 720 21.68 15.73 -34.69
CA GLY A 720 21.65 14.48 -35.47
C GLY A 720 20.39 14.27 -36.32
N ALA A 721 20.27 13.09 -36.95
CA ALA A 721 19.19 12.79 -37.92
C ALA A 721 17.77 12.76 -37.32
N PHE A 722 17.65 12.68 -35.99
CA PHE A 722 16.40 12.44 -35.25
C PHE A 722 16.03 13.56 -34.27
N GLY A 723 16.57 14.75 -34.47
CA GLY A 723 16.22 15.94 -33.69
C GLY A 723 14.77 16.41 -33.90
N VAL A 724 14.35 17.33 -33.02
CA VAL A 724 13.02 17.95 -33.00
C VAL A 724 13.14 19.48 -32.80
N PRO A 725 12.19 20.30 -33.32
CA PRO A 725 11.05 19.90 -34.15
C PRO A 725 11.46 19.48 -35.58
N PHE A 726 10.52 18.92 -36.35
CA PHE A 726 10.70 18.56 -37.76
C PHE A 726 9.35 18.54 -38.48
N CYS A 727 9.38 18.44 -39.81
CA CYS A 727 8.16 18.29 -40.60
C CYS A 727 8.22 17.03 -41.48
N ILE A 728 7.07 16.37 -41.58
CA ILE A 728 6.83 15.28 -42.49
C ILE A 728 6.32 15.88 -43.79
N ASP A 729 6.98 15.57 -44.90
CA ASP A 729 6.49 15.89 -46.24
C ASP A 729 5.78 14.66 -46.81
N LEU A 730 4.45 14.76 -46.93
CA LEU A 730 3.56 13.70 -47.40
C LEU A 730 3.78 13.33 -48.88
N GLU A 731 4.57 14.11 -49.63
CA GLU A 731 4.93 13.84 -51.03
C GLU A 731 6.37 13.31 -51.21
N SER A 732 7.22 13.36 -50.19
CA SER A 732 8.61 12.90 -50.29
C SER A 732 8.98 11.80 -49.30
N VAL A 733 10.13 11.17 -49.55
CA VAL A 733 10.73 10.16 -48.66
C VAL A 733 11.67 10.79 -47.63
N TYR A 734 11.66 12.11 -47.52
CA TYR A 734 12.53 12.87 -46.64
C TYR A 734 11.73 13.49 -45.50
N TYR A 735 12.36 13.56 -44.33
CA TYR A 735 11.92 14.46 -43.27
C TYR A 735 12.63 15.79 -43.47
N VAL A 736 11.89 16.88 -43.29
CA VAL A 736 12.38 18.23 -43.48
C VAL A 736 12.75 18.80 -42.12
N PRO A 737 14.05 19.03 -41.80
CA PRO A 737 14.45 19.70 -40.57
C PRO A 737 14.02 21.18 -40.62
N VAL A 738 13.70 21.76 -39.46
CA VAL A 738 13.06 23.10 -39.38
C VAL A 738 13.89 24.22 -40.01
N ASN A 739 15.21 24.07 -40.07
CA ASN A 739 16.10 25.05 -40.69
C ASN A 739 15.93 25.18 -42.22
N GLU A 740 15.27 24.21 -42.86
CA GLU A 740 15.00 24.21 -44.29
C GLU A 740 13.48 24.02 -44.51
N ALA A 741 12.71 25.11 -44.48
CA ALA A 741 11.33 25.16 -44.98
C ALA A 741 10.26 24.34 -44.23
N CYS A 742 10.03 24.61 -42.93
CA CYS A 742 8.72 24.33 -42.32
C CYS A 742 7.92 25.61 -41.98
N PRO A 743 7.15 26.16 -42.94
CA PRO A 743 6.31 27.34 -42.73
C PRO A 743 5.28 27.18 -41.62
N ALA A 744 4.80 25.95 -41.38
CA ALA A 744 3.81 25.62 -40.36
C ALA A 744 4.31 25.86 -38.92
N LEU A 745 5.63 25.86 -38.70
CA LEU A 745 6.25 26.14 -37.39
C LEU A 745 6.66 27.61 -37.24
N THR A 746 7.06 28.28 -38.33
CA THR A 746 7.37 29.72 -38.32
C THR A 746 6.13 30.60 -38.21
N THR A 747 4.96 30.04 -38.51
CA THR A 747 3.65 30.71 -38.38
C THR A 747 3.04 30.55 -37.00
N ARG A 748 3.77 30.11 -35.96
CA ARG A 748 3.20 29.95 -34.61
C ARG A 748 2.47 31.21 -34.10
N ASP A 749 2.92 32.40 -34.51
CA ASP A 749 2.19 33.67 -34.30
C ASP A 749 1.01 33.86 -35.28
N ALA A 750 1.15 33.51 -36.56
CA ALA A 750 0.06 33.56 -37.55
C ALA A 750 -1.01 32.47 -37.33
N VAL A 751 -0.70 31.37 -36.66
CA VAL A 751 -1.65 30.34 -36.19
C VAL A 751 -2.33 30.76 -34.88
N ARG A 752 -1.88 31.85 -34.25
CA ARG A 752 -2.62 32.54 -33.19
C ARG A 752 -3.34 33.81 -33.66
N THR A 753 -2.93 34.41 -34.79
CA THR A 753 -3.50 35.67 -35.32
C THR A 753 -4.36 35.52 -36.58
N ALA A 754 -4.29 34.41 -37.30
CA ALA A 754 -5.28 34.04 -38.33
C ALA A 754 -6.47 33.23 -37.77
N TRP A 755 -6.57 33.16 -36.43
CA TRP A 755 -7.48 32.31 -35.66
C TRP A 755 -8.30 33.11 -34.69
#